data_AF-A0A820A8U2-F1
#
_entry.id   AF-A0A820A8U2-F1
#
_cell.length_a   1.000
_cell.length_b   1.000
_cell.length_c   1.000
_cell.angle_alpha   90.00
_cell.angle_beta   90.00
_cell.angle_gamma   90.00
#
_symmetry.space_group_name_H-M   'P 1'
#
loop_
_entity.id
_entity.type
_entity.pdbx_description
1 polymer ?
#
loop_
_entity_poly.entity_id
_entity_poly.type
_entity_poly.pdbx_seq_one_letter_code
_entity_poly.pdbx_strand_id
1 'polypeptide(L)'
;MSISCVKRCTICPVSVEGAAGYMRHMRQVHGTDRLFGTNCPLCDSNFIFTNFKSFMNHFRNHDLHLSSEETPPLSLLLNCNDFTSNNYDEIEYEQHEQQEQGITLWQHENHDSLDGIKKFYLKMLLKIREGHVLPGSVMKTMALSITCLLQFFSYHLLSKLHMNIDNPISFNFNNDVEKTLFEISRNDHSFISCCQIYFKFVKPKEIRLPTGNKAYYIPLRDLLMNLFEKKDFYDSVKQEKEIISQFHEQDIIYHYRNAEIGRQHRILNRKKNCVLLQLYSDDLGVVNPLMGKNAIHKLTTFYISIDDLPACHSSSLSTVYLLLLYYRKDFDDENNRRILFAPLSQDLKSLENDGLILPGDKTPTYFTISTMCADNLAMPSGKSMYGINEASTLSFISSFHPITSLPPDLMHDVLEGVMPKLASCLLHSMMSSRLCTSSQICQMINKFTYGNNDKRNRPFALKEKDISEKNIRGKAMEKYCLFLNLPFMLFDILDRIPYWFLYELFREIWDILYCDFPRKSWLSTLQTLIEEFLQLFQTIFPEQFTPKFHFLLHSARNTAKYGPLKRQMNLRYEAKHHLLKQIANRCNNFINLPYTISKRVQLRQCYELIDENAFRLNNVSGKIRTRRTITFHKSIQNALTDDSPFIYGDIVEFVKWVLIDNVKYKIGDFFVAHLLGGEEIPLFVKIKFIIHIVKQWRFIVQCYDTITFRQIYGVMK
;
A
#
# COMPACT_ATOMS: atom_id res chain seq x y z
N MET A 1 44.01 -46.87 -15.54
CA MET A 1 44.34 -45.50 -15.97
C MET A 1 43.36 -45.07 -17.06
N SER A 2 42.36 -44.27 -16.72
CA SER A 2 41.71 -43.36 -17.65
C SER A 2 41.60 -42.02 -16.93
N ILE A 3 42.38 -41.05 -17.40
CA ILE A 3 42.37 -39.68 -16.89
C ILE A 3 40.98 -39.11 -17.18
N SER A 4 40.25 -38.68 -16.16
CA SER A 4 39.01 -37.90 -16.33
C SER A 4 39.37 -36.57 -16.98
N CYS A 5 39.29 -36.52 -18.31
CA CYS A 5 39.66 -35.34 -19.07
C CYS A 5 38.62 -34.24 -18.81
N VAL A 6 39.00 -33.24 -18.00
CA VAL A 6 38.23 -32.00 -17.77
C VAL A 6 38.11 -31.27 -19.12
N LYS A 7 36.89 -31.04 -19.59
CA LYS A 7 36.63 -30.39 -20.88
C LYS A 7 36.12 -28.98 -20.68
N ARG A 8 36.81 -28.01 -21.26
CA ARG A 8 36.37 -26.61 -21.30
C ARG A 8 35.26 -26.46 -22.34
N CYS A 9 34.15 -25.83 -21.93
CA CYS A 9 33.09 -25.45 -22.85
C CYS A 9 33.65 -24.49 -23.90
N THR A 10 33.28 -24.74 -25.14
CA THR A 10 33.68 -23.98 -26.32
C THR A 10 32.89 -22.68 -26.51
N ILE A 11 31.75 -22.53 -25.80
CA ILE A 11 30.87 -21.35 -25.85
C ILE A 11 31.09 -20.45 -24.63
N CYS A 12 31.38 -21.03 -23.46
CA CYS A 12 31.51 -20.30 -22.21
C CYS A 12 32.69 -20.82 -21.36
N PRO A 13 33.18 -20.09 -20.35
CA PRO A 13 34.40 -20.45 -19.64
C PRO A 13 34.26 -21.64 -18.67
N VAL A 14 33.10 -22.31 -18.63
CA VAL A 14 32.82 -23.45 -17.73
C VAL A 14 33.65 -24.67 -18.15
N SER A 15 34.27 -25.34 -17.19
CA SER A 15 34.92 -26.64 -17.40
C SER A 15 34.12 -27.73 -16.71
N VAL A 16 33.95 -28.86 -17.37
CA VAL A 16 33.08 -29.96 -16.95
C VAL A 16 33.80 -31.29 -17.10
N GLU A 17 33.66 -32.16 -16.10
CA GLU A 17 34.28 -33.48 -16.12
C GLU A 17 33.47 -34.48 -16.95
N GLY A 18 34.17 -35.17 -17.85
CA GLY A 18 33.60 -36.26 -18.65
C GLY A 18 32.65 -35.81 -19.77
N ALA A 19 32.41 -36.72 -20.73
CA ALA A 19 31.55 -36.46 -21.88
C ALA A 19 30.07 -36.26 -21.49
N ALA A 20 29.58 -36.99 -20.48
CA ALA A 20 28.21 -36.87 -19.98
C ALA A 20 27.98 -35.52 -19.26
N GLY A 21 28.95 -35.04 -18.47
CA GLY A 21 28.92 -33.74 -17.82
C GLY A 21 28.92 -32.60 -18.84
N TYR A 22 29.78 -32.70 -19.87
CA TYR A 22 29.82 -31.76 -20.99
C TYR A 22 28.46 -31.66 -21.72
N MET A 23 27.84 -32.78 -22.04
CA MET A 23 26.55 -32.79 -22.74
C MET A 23 25.39 -32.29 -21.89
N ARG A 24 25.43 -32.52 -20.57
CA ARG A 24 24.43 -31.98 -19.64
C ARG A 24 24.51 -30.45 -19.58
N HIS A 25 25.72 -29.92 -19.43
CA HIS A 25 25.98 -28.48 -19.47
C HIS A 25 25.52 -27.85 -20.80
N MET A 26 25.94 -28.40 -21.94
CA MET A 26 25.55 -27.87 -23.26
C MET A 26 24.03 -27.88 -23.47
N ARG A 27 23.33 -28.90 -22.98
CA ARG A 27 21.85 -28.97 -23.04
C ARG A 27 21.17 -27.93 -22.17
N GLN A 28 21.65 -27.75 -20.95
CA GLN A 28 20.97 -26.93 -19.94
C GLN A 28 21.28 -25.44 -20.08
N VAL A 29 22.49 -25.10 -20.52
CA VAL A 29 22.95 -23.71 -20.60
C VAL A 29 22.79 -23.15 -22.02
N HIS A 30 23.12 -23.92 -23.05
CA HIS A 30 23.17 -23.44 -24.44
C HIS A 30 22.09 -24.05 -25.34
N GLY A 31 21.30 -25.02 -24.85
CA GLY A 31 20.36 -25.80 -25.67
C GLY A 31 19.23 -24.97 -26.31
N THR A 32 18.98 -23.75 -25.80
CA THR A 32 17.96 -22.82 -26.32
C THR A 32 18.54 -21.51 -26.85
N ASP A 33 19.88 -21.40 -27.00
CA ASP A 33 20.51 -20.18 -27.51
C ASP A 33 20.13 -19.95 -28.98
N ARG A 34 19.62 -18.74 -29.29
CA ARG A 34 19.24 -18.35 -30.66
C ARG A 34 20.44 -18.20 -31.60
N LEU A 35 21.64 -18.01 -31.05
CA LEU A 35 22.91 -17.86 -31.78
C LEU A 35 23.88 -18.99 -31.41
N PHE A 36 23.35 -20.21 -31.28
CA PHE A 36 24.17 -21.37 -30.93
C PHE A 36 25.24 -21.64 -32.00
N GLY A 37 26.50 -21.68 -31.60
CA GLY A 37 27.64 -21.94 -32.49
C GLY A 37 28.76 -22.60 -31.70
N THR A 38 29.12 -23.85 -32.04
CA THR A 38 30.19 -24.57 -31.33
C THR A 38 30.90 -25.57 -32.21
N ASN A 39 32.18 -25.81 -31.92
CA ASN A 39 32.92 -26.97 -32.44
C ASN A 39 32.80 -28.16 -31.48
N CYS A 40 33.13 -29.35 -31.97
CA CYS A 40 33.24 -30.53 -31.13
C CYS A 40 34.62 -30.55 -30.44
N PRO A 41 34.69 -30.63 -29.10
CA PRO A 41 35.98 -30.72 -28.39
C PRO A 41 36.58 -32.13 -28.40
N LEU A 42 35.88 -33.12 -28.99
CA LEU A 42 36.29 -34.53 -29.02
C LEU A 42 36.93 -34.96 -30.35
N CYS A 43 36.84 -34.12 -31.37
CA CYS A 43 37.50 -34.35 -32.63
C CYS A 43 37.89 -33.03 -33.27
N ASP A 44 39.00 -33.03 -34.01
CA ASP A 44 39.47 -31.88 -34.80
C ASP A 44 38.64 -31.69 -36.07
N SER A 45 37.31 -31.62 -35.90
CA SER A 45 36.43 -31.15 -36.96
C SER A 45 36.43 -29.62 -36.93
N ASN A 46 36.89 -28.99 -38.01
CA ASN A 46 36.72 -27.53 -38.24
C ASN A 46 35.26 -27.14 -38.52
N PHE A 47 34.30 -28.00 -38.13
CA PHE A 47 32.89 -27.86 -38.42
C PHE A 47 32.18 -27.19 -37.23
N ILE A 48 31.66 -25.98 -37.46
CA ILE A 48 30.88 -25.22 -36.48
C ILE A 48 29.42 -25.67 -36.57
N PHE A 49 28.92 -26.27 -35.50
CA PHE A 49 27.50 -26.61 -35.35
C PHE A 49 26.70 -25.38 -34.98
N THR A 50 25.77 -24.99 -35.86
CA THR A 50 24.90 -23.80 -35.69
C THR A 50 23.58 -24.09 -34.96
N ASN A 51 23.32 -25.35 -34.60
CA ASN A 51 22.19 -25.70 -33.75
C ASN A 51 22.53 -26.89 -32.83
N PHE A 52 21.93 -26.88 -31.65
CA PHE A 52 22.24 -27.85 -30.59
C PHE A 52 21.87 -29.30 -30.92
N LYS A 53 20.82 -29.52 -31.72
CA LYS A 53 20.34 -30.87 -32.07
C LYS A 53 21.33 -31.58 -32.99
N SER A 54 21.87 -30.88 -33.98
CA SER A 54 22.93 -31.39 -34.86
C SER A 54 24.22 -31.69 -34.08
N PHE A 55 24.63 -30.79 -33.17
CA PHE A 55 25.76 -31.01 -32.29
C PHE A 55 25.57 -32.26 -31.40
N MET A 56 24.40 -32.41 -30.78
CA MET A 56 24.11 -33.56 -29.91
C MET A 56 24.19 -34.89 -30.65
N ASN A 57 23.64 -34.98 -31.87
CA ASN A 57 23.71 -36.20 -32.66
C ASN A 57 25.14 -36.56 -33.03
N HIS A 58 25.96 -35.57 -33.41
CA HIS A 58 27.38 -35.77 -33.66
C HIS A 58 28.13 -36.23 -32.39
N PHE A 59 27.92 -35.53 -31.28
CA PHE A 59 28.64 -35.80 -30.03
C PHE A 59 28.33 -37.20 -29.46
N ARG A 60 27.10 -37.71 -29.65
CA ARG A 60 26.72 -39.07 -29.26
C ARG A 60 27.48 -40.16 -30.01
N ASN A 61 27.98 -39.89 -31.20
CA ASN A 61 28.72 -40.88 -32.00
C ASN A 61 30.16 -41.07 -31.51
N HIS A 62 30.67 -40.17 -30.65
CA HIS A 62 32.01 -40.29 -30.05
C HIS A 62 32.03 -41.16 -28.80
N ASP A 63 30.88 -41.49 -28.21
CA ASP A 63 30.81 -42.24 -26.96
C ASP A 63 29.59 -43.19 -26.99
N LEU A 64 29.84 -44.46 -27.30
CA LEU A 64 28.82 -45.51 -27.48
C LEU A 64 28.07 -45.90 -26.19
N HIS A 65 28.38 -45.28 -25.03
CA HIS A 65 27.78 -45.60 -23.72
C HIS A 65 26.67 -44.65 -23.24
N LEU A 66 26.04 -43.87 -24.13
CA LEU A 66 24.89 -43.01 -23.76
C LEU A 66 23.52 -43.70 -23.84
N SER A 67 23.46 -45.04 -23.84
CA SER A 67 22.22 -45.77 -23.64
C SER A 67 21.99 -46.04 -22.16
N SER A 68 20.92 -45.45 -21.62
CA SER A 68 20.19 -45.86 -20.40
C SER A 68 21.02 -46.22 -19.18
N GLU A 69 21.01 -45.36 -18.14
CA GLU A 69 20.61 -45.77 -16.79
C GLU A 69 20.74 -44.63 -15.76
N GLU A 70 20.06 -44.90 -14.66
CA GLU A 70 19.69 -44.07 -13.53
C GLU A 70 20.87 -43.54 -12.71
N THR A 71 20.55 -42.59 -11.84
CA THR A 71 21.40 -42.02 -10.78
C THR A 71 22.06 -43.08 -9.89
N PRO A 72 23.37 -42.95 -9.60
CA PRO A 72 23.88 -43.30 -8.26
C PRO A 72 24.75 -42.18 -7.63
N PRO A 73 25.06 -42.30 -6.32
CA PRO A 73 25.36 -41.18 -5.43
C PRO A 73 26.83 -40.73 -5.49
N LEU A 74 27.09 -39.45 -5.21
CA LEU A 74 28.46 -38.95 -5.04
C LEU A 74 29.01 -39.38 -3.66
N SER A 75 29.76 -40.46 -3.68
CA SER A 75 30.91 -40.67 -2.78
C SER A 75 32.11 -41.00 -3.65
N LEU A 76 33.27 -40.37 -3.36
CA LEU A 76 34.66 -40.78 -3.67
C LEU A 76 35.54 -39.54 -3.40
N LEU A 77 36.08 -39.35 -2.20
CA LEU A 77 37.33 -39.88 -1.65
C LEU A 77 38.61 -39.49 -2.42
N LEU A 78 39.40 -38.69 -1.70
CA LEU A 78 40.80 -38.30 -1.86
C LEU A 78 41.77 -39.49 -2.03
N ASN A 79 42.88 -39.23 -2.73
CA ASN A 79 44.27 -39.61 -2.39
C ASN A 79 45.17 -39.23 -3.59
N CYS A 80 46.45 -38.86 -3.50
CA CYS A 80 47.41 -38.40 -2.50
C CYS A 80 48.68 -38.03 -3.31
N ASN A 81 49.43 -37.05 -2.82
CA ASN A 81 50.88 -36.80 -2.95
C ASN A 81 51.71 -37.48 -4.07
N ASP A 82 52.53 -36.69 -4.79
CA ASP A 82 54.01 -36.71 -4.63
C ASP A 82 54.75 -35.88 -5.72
N PHE A 83 55.98 -35.48 -5.37
CA PHE A 83 57.09 -34.96 -6.21
C PHE A 83 57.24 -33.45 -6.49
N THR A 84 57.86 -32.79 -5.50
CA THR A 84 59.16 -32.06 -5.54
C THR A 84 59.58 -31.12 -6.69
N SER A 85 59.94 -29.91 -6.24
CA SER A 85 61.23 -29.18 -6.42
C SER A 85 61.42 -28.18 -7.56
N ASN A 86 61.95 -27.01 -7.12
CA ASN A 86 62.88 -26.06 -7.78
C ASN A 86 62.28 -25.17 -8.89
N ASN A 87 62.58 -23.87 -9.03
CA ASN A 87 63.64 -22.99 -8.52
C ASN A 87 63.34 -21.53 -8.97
N TYR A 88 63.77 -20.53 -8.18
CA TYR A 88 64.25 -19.15 -8.53
C TYR A 88 63.40 -18.26 -9.49
N ASP A 89 63.14 -16.96 -9.28
CA ASP A 89 63.92 -15.86 -8.70
C ASP A 89 63.07 -14.68 -8.19
N GLU A 90 63.71 -13.89 -7.33
CA GLU A 90 63.34 -12.60 -6.72
C GLU A 90 63.13 -11.46 -7.73
N ILE A 91 62.18 -10.52 -7.46
CA ILE A 91 62.38 -9.06 -7.65
C ILE A 91 61.59 -8.29 -6.58
N GLU A 92 62.29 -7.37 -5.92
CA GLU A 92 61.91 -6.53 -4.78
C GLU A 92 61.44 -5.10 -5.16
N TYR A 93 60.56 -4.53 -4.31
CA TYR A 93 60.24 -3.11 -3.98
C TYR A 93 59.69 -2.16 -5.09
N GLU A 94 58.66 -1.35 -4.84
CA GLU A 94 58.64 -0.21 -3.90
C GLU A 94 57.28 0.08 -3.24
N GLN A 95 57.39 0.65 -2.03
CA GLN A 95 56.36 1.04 -1.09
C GLN A 95 55.71 2.39 -1.47
N HIS A 96 54.40 2.52 -1.28
CA HIS A 96 53.80 3.80 -0.93
C HIS A 96 52.74 3.59 0.16
N GLU A 97 53.07 4.09 1.34
CA GLU A 97 52.21 4.21 2.52
C GLU A 97 50.95 5.04 2.19
N GLN A 98 49.78 4.49 2.50
CA GLN A 98 48.59 5.30 2.80
C GLN A 98 47.99 4.85 4.12
N GLN A 99 47.89 5.86 4.99
CA GLN A 99 47.47 5.83 6.38
C GLN A 99 46.14 5.10 6.61
N GLU A 100 46.16 4.25 7.62
CA GLU A 100 45.01 3.63 8.26
C GLU A 100 44.00 4.69 8.74
N GLN A 101 42.76 4.60 8.25
CA GLN A 101 41.59 5.10 8.97
C GLN A 101 40.74 3.89 9.35
N GLY A 102 40.64 3.67 10.66
CA GLY A 102 40.07 2.50 11.29
C GLY A 102 38.70 2.11 10.75
N ILE A 103 38.64 0.92 10.16
CA ILE A 103 37.41 0.16 10.01
C ILE A 103 37.05 -0.30 11.43
N THR A 104 36.13 0.41 12.07
CA THR A 104 35.40 -0.12 13.23
C THR A 104 34.81 -1.47 12.82
N LEU A 105 35.35 -2.55 13.37
CA LEU A 105 34.78 -3.89 13.28
C LEU A 105 33.32 -3.80 13.72
N TRP A 106 32.42 -4.01 12.76
CA TRP A 106 31.03 -4.31 13.06
C TRP A 106 31.05 -5.57 13.92
N GLN A 107 30.64 -5.44 15.17
CA GLN A 107 30.37 -6.58 16.04
C GLN A 107 29.26 -7.39 15.37
N HIS A 108 29.66 -8.47 14.70
CA HIS A 108 28.74 -9.44 14.12
C HIS A 108 28.01 -10.15 15.26
N GLU A 109 26.74 -9.80 15.46
CA GLU A 109 25.80 -10.75 16.05
C GLU A 109 25.75 -11.97 15.12
N ASN A 110 26.03 -13.16 15.68
CA ASN A 110 26.02 -14.44 14.98
C ASN A 110 24.60 -14.81 14.48
N HIS A 111 24.13 -14.14 13.44
CA HIS A 111 23.07 -14.66 12.60
C HIS A 111 23.70 -15.65 11.60
N ASP A 112 23.22 -16.90 11.62
CA ASP A 112 23.58 -17.90 10.61
C ASP A 112 23.44 -17.29 9.21
N SER A 113 24.56 -17.14 8.50
CA SER A 113 24.65 -16.39 7.23
C SER A 113 23.62 -16.86 6.19
N LEU A 114 23.24 -18.14 6.23
CA LEU A 114 22.25 -18.74 5.35
C LEU A 114 20.81 -18.27 5.68
N ASP A 115 20.49 -18.03 6.96
CA ASP A 115 19.18 -17.53 7.39
C ASP A 115 18.93 -16.10 6.90
N GLY A 116 19.97 -15.26 6.92
CA GLY A 116 19.95 -13.92 6.34
C GLY A 116 19.64 -13.96 4.84
N ILE A 117 20.26 -14.88 4.10
CA ILE A 117 20.02 -15.09 2.66
C ILE A 117 18.59 -15.59 2.40
N LYS A 118 18.10 -16.54 3.19
CA LYS A 118 16.70 -17.03 3.13
C LYS A 118 15.72 -15.88 3.25
N LYS A 119 15.87 -15.06 4.29
CA LYS A 119 15.01 -13.89 4.54
C LYS A 119 15.09 -12.88 3.39
N PHE A 120 16.29 -12.57 2.91
CA PHE A 120 16.47 -11.63 1.80
C PHE A 120 15.81 -12.13 0.51
N TYR A 121 16.07 -13.38 0.12
CA TYR A 121 15.49 -13.98 -1.08
C TYR A 121 13.97 -14.05 -1.00
N LEU A 122 13.43 -14.45 0.16
CA LEU A 122 11.99 -14.54 0.37
C LEU A 122 11.32 -13.14 0.33
N LYS A 123 11.96 -12.12 0.92
CA LYS A 123 11.54 -10.72 0.83
C LYS A 123 11.52 -10.23 -0.63
N MET A 124 12.55 -10.57 -1.40
CA MET A 124 12.62 -10.25 -2.83
C MET A 124 11.50 -10.94 -3.61
N LEU A 125 11.28 -12.23 -3.40
CA LEU A 125 10.19 -12.97 -4.04
C LEU A 125 8.82 -12.39 -3.70
N LEU A 126 8.57 -12.05 -2.43
CA LEU A 126 7.31 -11.41 -2.01
C LEU A 126 7.10 -10.06 -2.70
N LYS A 127 8.13 -9.20 -2.71
CA LYS A 127 8.09 -7.91 -3.40
C LYS A 127 7.70 -8.06 -4.87
N ILE A 128 8.32 -9.01 -5.55
CA ILE A 128 8.12 -9.19 -6.98
C ILE A 128 6.78 -9.91 -7.27
N ARG A 129 6.46 -10.98 -6.55
CA ARG A 129 5.22 -11.74 -6.74
C ARG A 129 3.98 -10.93 -6.42
N GLU A 130 4.01 -10.11 -5.38
CA GLU A 130 2.81 -9.40 -4.91
C GLU A 130 2.79 -7.92 -5.33
N GLY A 131 3.97 -7.32 -5.54
CA GLY A 131 4.08 -6.00 -6.16
C GLY A 131 3.83 -6.02 -7.67
N HIS A 132 4.30 -7.06 -8.37
CA HIS A 132 4.18 -7.20 -9.83
C HIS A 132 3.27 -8.34 -10.30
N VAL A 133 2.66 -9.10 -9.37
CA VAL A 133 1.68 -10.18 -9.67
C VAL A 133 2.28 -11.28 -10.54
N LEU A 134 3.51 -11.71 -10.25
CA LEU A 134 4.16 -12.76 -11.02
C LEU A 134 3.54 -14.15 -10.76
N PRO A 135 3.49 -15.02 -11.80
CA PRO A 135 3.15 -16.43 -11.66
C PRO A 135 4.17 -17.19 -10.82
N GLY A 136 3.71 -18.18 -10.05
CA GLY A 136 4.60 -19.02 -9.23
C GLY A 136 5.62 -19.83 -10.05
N SER A 137 5.32 -20.13 -11.33
CA SER A 137 6.24 -20.82 -12.24
C SER A 137 7.54 -20.05 -12.48
N VAL A 138 7.52 -18.72 -12.34
CA VAL A 138 8.67 -17.85 -12.57
C VAL A 138 9.70 -17.93 -11.43
N MET A 139 9.30 -18.40 -10.24
CA MET A 139 10.20 -18.48 -9.08
C MET A 139 11.40 -19.40 -9.34
N LYS A 140 11.20 -20.54 -10.02
CA LYS A 140 12.30 -21.45 -10.36
C LYS A 140 13.29 -20.83 -11.33
N THR A 141 12.78 -20.09 -12.32
CA THR A 141 13.62 -19.34 -13.26
C THR A 141 14.43 -18.27 -12.53
N MET A 142 13.83 -17.57 -11.56
CA MET A 142 14.55 -16.58 -10.75
C MET A 142 15.63 -17.22 -9.88
N ALA A 143 15.34 -18.35 -9.23
CA ALA A 143 16.33 -19.10 -8.46
C ALA A 143 17.52 -19.47 -9.35
N LEU A 144 17.26 -20.06 -10.52
CA LEU A 144 18.30 -20.43 -11.49
C LEU A 144 19.13 -19.21 -11.92
N SER A 145 18.48 -18.11 -12.32
CA SER A 145 19.20 -16.90 -12.75
C SER A 145 20.08 -16.31 -11.66
N ILE A 146 19.62 -16.33 -10.39
CA ILE A 146 20.41 -15.85 -9.26
C ILE A 146 21.58 -16.79 -8.98
N THR A 147 21.36 -18.10 -9.00
CA THR A 147 22.44 -19.09 -8.86
C THR A 147 23.52 -18.89 -9.92
N CYS A 148 23.16 -18.76 -11.20
CA CYS A 148 24.12 -18.51 -12.28
C CYS A 148 24.90 -17.20 -12.06
N LEU A 149 24.23 -16.15 -11.58
CA LEU A 149 24.86 -14.87 -11.29
C LEU A 149 25.86 -14.97 -10.13
N LEU A 150 25.51 -15.67 -9.06
CA LEU A 150 26.39 -15.91 -7.92
C LEU A 150 27.62 -16.74 -8.30
N GLN A 151 27.44 -17.77 -9.13
CA GLN A 151 28.53 -18.57 -9.69
C GLN A 151 29.47 -17.70 -10.54
N PHE A 152 28.93 -16.83 -11.41
CA PHE A 152 29.72 -15.91 -12.22
C PHE A 152 30.53 -14.92 -11.35
N PHE A 153 29.90 -14.31 -10.34
CA PHE A 153 30.61 -13.41 -9.41
C PHE A 153 31.69 -14.14 -8.62
N SER A 154 31.42 -15.36 -8.16
CA SER A 154 32.40 -16.18 -7.43
C SER A 154 33.62 -16.47 -8.29
N TYR A 155 33.40 -16.90 -9.54
CA TYR A 155 34.48 -17.13 -10.50
C TYR A 155 35.29 -15.85 -10.77
N HIS A 156 34.61 -14.71 -10.97
CA HIS A 156 35.29 -13.44 -11.21
C HIS A 156 36.14 -12.99 -10.01
N LEU A 157 35.61 -13.11 -8.79
CA LEU A 157 36.35 -12.83 -7.55
C LEU A 157 37.57 -13.72 -7.40
N LEU A 158 37.41 -15.04 -7.54
CA LEU A 158 38.52 -16.00 -7.46
C LEU A 158 39.61 -15.71 -8.51
N SER A 159 39.19 -15.38 -9.73
CA SER A 159 40.13 -15.03 -10.81
C SER A 159 40.94 -13.77 -10.53
N LYS A 160 40.35 -12.78 -9.84
CA LYS A 160 41.03 -11.53 -9.45
C LYS A 160 41.89 -11.66 -8.21
N LEU A 161 41.55 -12.59 -7.32
CA LEU A 161 42.28 -12.83 -6.07
C LEU A 161 43.45 -13.83 -6.25
N HIS A 162 43.69 -14.32 -7.46
CA HIS A 162 44.71 -15.34 -7.78
C HIS A 162 44.64 -16.59 -6.88
N MET A 163 43.48 -16.88 -6.31
CA MET A 163 43.26 -18.08 -5.49
C MET A 163 42.84 -19.25 -6.38
N ASN A 164 43.28 -20.46 -6.02
CA ASN A 164 42.90 -21.67 -6.75
C ASN A 164 41.37 -21.83 -6.75
N ILE A 165 40.82 -22.15 -7.93
CA ILE A 165 39.37 -22.24 -8.19
C ILE A 165 38.70 -23.31 -7.31
N ASP A 166 39.49 -24.24 -6.78
CA ASP A 166 39.05 -25.36 -5.95
C ASP A 166 38.97 -25.05 -4.44
N ASN A 167 38.91 -23.78 -4.03
CA ASN A 167 38.81 -23.43 -2.60
C ASN A 167 37.48 -23.97 -2.01
N PRO A 168 37.50 -25.03 -1.18
CA PRO A 168 36.32 -25.82 -0.82
C PRO A 168 35.27 -25.02 -0.03
N ILE A 169 35.69 -23.95 0.65
CA ILE A 169 34.82 -23.07 1.44
C ILE A 169 33.86 -22.29 0.52
N SER A 170 34.35 -21.78 -0.61
CA SER A 170 33.54 -21.02 -1.58
C SER A 170 32.54 -21.90 -2.34
N PHE A 171 32.95 -23.14 -2.64
CA PHE A 171 32.11 -24.11 -3.36
C PHE A 171 30.96 -24.62 -2.50
N ASN A 172 31.22 -24.93 -1.22
CA ASN A 172 30.18 -25.40 -0.30
C ASN A 172 29.13 -24.33 0.01
N PHE A 173 29.55 -23.08 0.24
CA PHE A 173 28.60 -21.98 0.47
C PHE A 173 27.67 -21.75 -0.72
N ASN A 174 28.19 -21.80 -1.95
CA ASN A 174 27.37 -21.67 -3.16
C ASN A 174 26.36 -22.81 -3.31
N ASN A 175 26.73 -24.05 -2.97
CA ASN A 175 25.82 -25.20 -3.01
C ASN A 175 24.69 -25.08 -1.97
N ASP A 176 24.99 -24.61 -0.76
CA ASP A 176 23.98 -24.43 0.29
C ASP A 176 23.00 -23.30 -0.03
N VAL A 177 23.50 -22.21 -0.62
CA VAL A 177 22.65 -21.11 -1.12
C VAL A 177 21.78 -21.60 -2.27
N GLU A 178 22.34 -22.29 -3.27
CA GLU A 178 21.59 -22.83 -4.40
C GLU A 178 20.45 -23.74 -3.93
N LYS A 179 20.76 -24.72 -3.08
CA LYS A 179 19.78 -25.64 -2.51
C LYS A 179 18.65 -24.88 -1.82
N THR A 180 19.00 -23.88 -1.02
CA THR A 180 18.04 -23.02 -0.32
C THR A 180 17.11 -22.27 -1.29
N LEU A 181 17.66 -21.66 -2.35
CA LEU A 181 16.86 -20.92 -3.35
C LEU A 181 15.87 -21.84 -4.05
N PHE A 182 16.30 -23.05 -4.43
CA PHE A 182 15.45 -24.04 -5.09
C PHE A 182 14.41 -24.67 -4.14
N GLU A 183 14.73 -24.87 -2.87
CA GLU A 183 13.79 -25.33 -1.85
C GLU A 183 12.63 -24.34 -1.68
N ILE A 184 12.93 -23.05 -1.51
CA ILE A 184 11.93 -21.98 -1.40
C ILE A 184 11.09 -21.89 -2.67
N SER A 185 11.73 -22.05 -3.84
CA SER A 185 11.10 -21.85 -5.15
C SER A 185 10.43 -23.11 -5.73
N ARG A 186 10.45 -24.23 -5.00
CA ARG A 186 10.03 -25.54 -5.51
C ARG A 186 8.57 -25.56 -5.96
N ASN A 187 7.69 -25.01 -5.14
CA ASN A 187 6.25 -24.90 -5.38
C ASN A 187 5.64 -23.86 -4.42
N ASP A 188 4.35 -23.57 -4.61
CA ASP A 188 3.64 -22.55 -3.81
C ASP A 188 3.55 -22.95 -2.33
N HIS A 189 3.50 -24.24 -2.01
CA HIS A 189 3.46 -24.73 -0.63
C HIS A 189 4.77 -24.42 0.11
N SER A 190 5.92 -24.80 -0.46
CA SER A 190 7.25 -24.51 0.11
C SER A 190 7.42 -23.01 0.35
N PHE A 191 7.06 -22.18 -0.63
CA PHE A 191 7.13 -20.73 -0.51
C PHE A 191 6.26 -20.19 0.64
N ILE A 192 5.00 -20.64 0.75
CA ILE A 192 4.09 -20.23 1.81
C ILE A 192 4.61 -20.69 3.17
N SER A 193 5.09 -21.93 3.30
CA SER A 193 5.67 -22.43 4.54
C SER A 193 6.84 -21.58 5.00
N CYS A 194 7.73 -21.17 4.09
CA CYS A 194 8.80 -20.23 4.42
C CYS A 194 8.25 -18.86 4.85
N CYS A 195 7.21 -18.34 4.20
CA CYS A 195 6.57 -17.09 4.62
C CYS A 195 5.93 -17.18 6.01
N GLN A 196 5.38 -18.35 6.39
CA GLN A 196 4.84 -18.59 7.73
C GLN A 196 5.95 -18.56 8.78
N ILE A 197 7.08 -19.19 8.50
CA ILE A 197 8.23 -19.27 9.42
C ILE A 197 8.88 -17.89 9.58
N TYR A 198 9.17 -17.20 8.48
CA TYR A 198 10.01 -16.00 8.49
C TYR A 198 9.25 -14.68 8.64
N PHE A 199 8.02 -14.62 8.13
CA PHE A 199 7.24 -13.39 8.05
C PHE A 199 5.85 -13.52 8.66
N LYS A 200 5.63 -14.57 9.46
CA LYS A 200 4.39 -14.84 10.20
C LYS A 200 3.13 -14.77 9.33
N PHE A 201 3.21 -15.29 8.10
CA PHE A 201 2.07 -15.30 7.17
C PHE A 201 0.81 -15.90 7.79
N VAL A 202 -0.25 -15.10 7.87
CA VAL A 202 -1.56 -15.54 8.37
C VAL A 202 -2.29 -16.26 7.24
N LYS A 203 -2.38 -17.59 7.36
CA LYS A 203 -3.01 -18.43 6.33
C LYS A 203 -4.53 -18.27 6.37
N PRO A 204 -5.19 -17.98 5.22
CA PRO A 204 -6.64 -17.97 5.15
C PRO A 204 -7.25 -19.32 5.56
N LYS A 205 -8.18 -19.31 6.52
CA LYS A 205 -8.96 -20.45 6.97
C LYS A 205 -10.13 -20.69 6.01
N GLU A 206 -10.18 -21.89 5.42
CA GLU A 206 -11.28 -22.31 4.56
C GLU A 206 -12.55 -22.54 5.41
N ILE A 207 -13.65 -21.94 4.98
CA ILE A 207 -15.00 -22.21 5.47
C ILE A 207 -15.72 -22.97 4.36
N ARG A 208 -16.18 -24.19 4.67
CA ARG A 208 -16.96 -25.02 3.74
C ARG A 208 -18.44 -24.81 4.02
N LEU A 209 -19.18 -24.39 3.01
CA LEU A 209 -20.61 -24.24 3.09
C LEU A 209 -21.31 -25.55 2.72
N PRO A 210 -22.51 -25.82 3.26
CA PRO A 210 -23.36 -26.95 2.86
C PRO A 210 -23.60 -27.05 1.35
N THR A 211 -23.59 -25.91 0.65
CA THR A 211 -23.73 -25.82 -0.81
C THR A 211 -22.51 -26.32 -1.60
N GLY A 212 -21.41 -26.68 -0.92
CA GLY A 212 -20.12 -27.04 -1.54
C GLY A 212 -19.24 -25.84 -1.88
N ASN A 213 -19.80 -24.61 -1.85
CA ASN A 213 -19.02 -23.39 -2.04
C ASN A 213 -18.07 -23.14 -0.85
N LYS A 214 -17.02 -22.38 -1.14
CA LYS A 214 -15.94 -22.09 -0.18
C LYS A 214 -15.83 -20.60 0.06
N ALA A 215 -15.71 -20.25 1.34
CA ALA A 215 -15.37 -18.91 1.81
C ALA A 215 -14.05 -18.94 2.56
N TYR A 216 -13.44 -17.76 2.75
CA TYR A 216 -12.13 -17.67 3.40
C TYR A 216 -12.11 -16.57 4.45
N TYR A 217 -11.77 -16.97 5.67
CA TYR A 217 -11.60 -16.10 6.83
C TYR A 217 -10.12 -15.94 7.17
N ILE A 218 -9.71 -14.74 7.55
CA ILE A 218 -8.36 -14.47 8.06
C ILE A 218 -8.45 -14.47 9.58
N PRO A 219 -7.78 -15.42 10.28
CA PRO A 219 -7.75 -15.46 11.73
C PRO A 219 -7.37 -14.12 12.35
N LEU A 220 -8.33 -13.48 13.03
CA LEU A 220 -8.19 -12.11 13.51
C LEU A 220 -7.19 -12.03 14.66
N ARG A 221 -7.15 -13.04 15.53
CA ARG A 221 -6.19 -13.10 16.64
C ARG A 221 -4.75 -13.13 16.13
N ASP A 222 -4.46 -13.98 15.15
CA ASP A 222 -3.12 -14.10 14.56
C ASP A 222 -2.71 -12.81 13.84
N LEU A 223 -3.64 -12.20 13.09
CA LEU A 223 -3.42 -10.91 12.44
C LEU A 223 -3.08 -9.81 13.47
N LEU A 224 -3.87 -9.68 14.54
CA LEU A 224 -3.63 -8.66 15.57
C LEU A 224 -2.33 -8.92 16.32
N MET A 225 -2.02 -10.16 16.69
CA MET A 225 -0.73 -10.49 17.33
C MET A 225 0.44 -10.05 16.46
N ASN A 226 0.43 -10.41 15.17
CA ASN A 226 1.51 -10.03 14.25
C ASN A 226 1.67 -8.50 14.09
N LEU A 227 0.57 -7.75 14.13
CA LEU A 227 0.61 -6.28 14.04
C LEU A 227 1.19 -5.66 15.31
N PHE A 228 0.71 -6.09 16.49
CA PHE A 228 1.12 -5.55 17.78
C PHE A 228 2.49 -6.04 18.26
N GLU A 229 3.06 -7.06 17.63
CA GLU A 229 4.47 -7.42 17.79
C GLU A 229 5.42 -6.39 17.15
N LYS A 230 4.94 -5.57 16.23
CA LYS A 230 5.73 -4.47 15.67
C LYS A 230 5.73 -3.31 16.66
N LYS A 231 6.92 -3.03 17.20
CA LYS A 231 7.10 -2.00 18.24
C LYS A 231 6.61 -0.62 17.79
N ASP A 232 6.97 -0.22 16.57
CA ASP A 232 6.55 1.06 15.99
C ASP A 232 5.02 1.16 15.87
N PHE A 233 4.36 0.10 15.41
CA PHE A 233 2.90 0.01 15.37
C PHE A 233 2.27 0.14 16.76
N TYR A 234 2.76 -0.63 17.73
CA TYR A 234 2.19 -0.64 19.06
C TYR A 234 2.38 0.70 19.77
N ASP A 235 3.57 1.29 19.66
CA ASP A 235 3.90 2.60 20.22
C ASP A 235 3.02 3.70 19.61
N SER A 236 2.75 3.67 18.30
CA SER A 236 1.82 4.61 17.65
C SER A 236 0.39 4.49 18.20
N VAL A 237 -0.11 3.28 18.46
CA VAL A 237 -1.44 3.08 19.05
C VAL A 237 -1.51 3.60 20.49
N LYS A 238 -0.45 3.38 21.29
CA LYS A 238 -0.39 3.92 22.66
C LYS A 238 -0.38 5.44 22.65
N GLN A 239 0.47 6.05 21.83
CA GLN A 239 0.60 7.50 21.70
C GLN A 239 -0.72 8.15 21.26
N GLU A 240 -1.40 7.58 20.26
CA GLU A 240 -2.69 8.11 19.80
C GLU A 240 -3.73 8.09 20.92
N LYS A 241 -3.81 7.00 21.70
CA LYS A 241 -4.72 6.91 22.85
C LYS A 241 -4.42 7.95 23.92
N GLU A 242 -3.15 8.26 24.17
CA GLU A 242 -2.75 9.33 25.09
C GLU A 242 -3.21 10.70 24.58
N ILE A 243 -2.98 10.99 23.30
CA ILE A 243 -3.46 12.23 22.65
C ILE A 243 -4.98 12.35 22.77
N ILE A 244 -5.73 11.28 22.46
CA ILE A 244 -7.20 11.28 22.57
C ILE A 244 -7.66 11.63 23.99
N SER A 245 -6.97 11.12 25.01
CA SER A 245 -7.34 11.35 26.41
C SER A 245 -7.26 12.83 26.83
N GLN A 246 -6.39 13.61 26.19
CA GLN A 246 -6.23 15.05 26.46
C GLN A 246 -7.48 15.86 26.08
N PHE A 247 -8.31 15.34 25.17
CA PHE A 247 -9.51 16.01 24.68
C PHE A 247 -10.81 15.62 25.39
N HIS A 248 -10.76 14.78 26.44
CA HIS A 248 -11.98 14.29 27.11
C HIS A 248 -12.84 15.42 27.72
N GLU A 249 -12.19 16.43 28.30
CA GLU A 249 -12.84 17.56 28.98
C GLU A 249 -12.92 18.83 28.13
N GLN A 250 -12.35 18.81 26.93
CA GLN A 250 -12.31 19.97 26.05
C GLN A 250 -13.58 20.10 25.20
N ASP A 251 -13.79 21.28 24.62
CA ASP A 251 -14.80 21.54 23.58
C ASP A 251 -14.35 20.99 22.21
N ILE A 252 -13.66 19.86 22.18
CA ILE A 252 -13.13 19.24 20.96
C ILE A 252 -13.63 17.81 20.87
N ILE A 253 -14.13 17.44 19.69
CA ILE A 253 -14.50 16.07 19.34
C ILE A 253 -13.43 15.56 18.37
N TYR A 254 -12.62 14.60 18.82
CA TYR A 254 -11.43 14.15 18.07
C TYR A 254 -11.56 12.72 17.58
N HIS A 255 -12.17 11.86 18.38
CA HIS A 255 -12.24 10.43 18.14
C HIS A 255 -13.59 9.86 18.61
N TYR A 256 -13.93 8.66 18.14
CA TYR A 256 -15.04 7.88 18.68
C TYR A 256 -15.01 7.77 20.23
N ARG A 257 -13.82 7.71 20.85
CA ARG A 257 -13.66 7.51 22.30
C ARG A 257 -14.19 8.67 23.13
N ASN A 258 -13.98 9.90 22.68
CA ASN A 258 -14.47 11.10 23.36
C ASN A 258 -15.82 11.59 22.79
N ALA A 259 -16.36 10.92 21.78
CA ALA A 259 -17.73 11.10 21.30
C ALA A 259 -18.77 10.51 22.28
N GLU A 260 -20.06 10.78 22.08
CA GLU A 260 -21.12 10.35 23.00
C GLU A 260 -21.22 8.83 23.13
N ILE A 261 -21.23 8.08 22.01
CA ILE A 261 -21.39 6.63 22.05
C ILE A 261 -20.15 5.96 22.63
N GLY A 262 -18.94 6.42 22.26
CA GLY A 262 -17.71 5.86 22.82
C GLY A 262 -17.58 6.07 24.32
N ARG A 263 -18.01 7.22 24.86
CA ARG A 263 -18.05 7.48 26.32
C ARG A 263 -19.00 6.53 27.06
N GLN A 264 -20.05 6.06 26.39
CA GLN A 264 -21.01 5.10 26.94
C GLN A 264 -20.64 3.64 26.61
N HIS A 265 -19.52 3.40 25.93
CA HIS A 265 -19.17 2.07 25.44
C HIS A 265 -18.81 1.11 26.58
N ARG A 266 -19.65 0.09 26.78
CA ARG A 266 -19.56 -0.85 27.90
C ARG A 266 -18.17 -1.47 28.10
N ILE A 267 -17.52 -1.90 27.02
CA ILE A 267 -16.21 -2.57 27.10
C ILE A 267 -15.09 -1.56 27.40
N LEU A 268 -15.13 -0.38 26.79
CA LEU A 268 -14.11 0.66 27.02
C LEU A 268 -14.11 1.10 28.49
N ASN A 269 -15.31 1.24 29.07
CA ASN A 269 -15.48 1.67 30.46
C ASN A 269 -15.07 0.58 31.48
N ARG A 270 -15.08 -0.70 31.09
CA ARG A 270 -14.72 -1.83 31.97
C ARG A 270 -13.26 -2.25 31.83
N LYS A 271 -12.66 -2.07 30.65
CA LYS A 271 -11.34 -2.60 30.29
C LYS A 271 -10.40 -1.45 29.92
N LYS A 272 -9.53 -1.05 30.84
CA LYS A 272 -8.58 0.07 30.68
C LYS A 272 -7.71 -0.06 29.42
N ASN A 273 -7.18 -1.26 29.17
CA ASN A 273 -6.36 -1.56 28.00
C ASN A 273 -7.22 -2.16 26.89
N CYS A 274 -8.02 -1.34 26.22
CA CYS A 274 -8.83 -1.78 25.08
C CYS A 274 -8.48 -1.00 23.81
N VAL A 275 -8.39 -1.71 22.68
CA VAL A 275 -8.18 -1.17 21.32
C VAL A 275 -9.49 -1.27 20.52
N LEU A 276 -9.79 -0.21 19.77
CA LEU A 276 -10.98 -0.12 18.93
C LEU A 276 -10.69 -0.57 17.50
N LEU A 277 -11.63 -1.36 16.98
CA LEU A 277 -11.61 -1.88 15.62
C LEU A 277 -12.84 -1.38 14.86
N GLN A 278 -12.66 -0.93 13.63
CA GLN A 278 -13.77 -0.61 12.73
C GLN A 278 -13.91 -1.73 11.70
N LEU A 279 -15.14 -2.22 11.55
CA LEU A 279 -15.48 -3.18 10.52
C LEU A 279 -16.03 -2.46 9.30
N TYR A 280 -15.74 -2.99 8.12
CA TYR A 280 -16.36 -2.55 6.88
C TYR A 280 -16.83 -3.73 6.05
N SER A 281 -17.98 -3.61 5.40
CA SER A 281 -18.46 -4.60 4.42
C SER A 281 -19.02 -3.94 3.17
N ASP A 282 -18.63 -4.50 2.01
CA ASP A 282 -19.20 -4.14 0.72
C ASP A 282 -19.06 -5.27 -0.31
N ASP A 283 -19.89 -5.20 -1.35
CA ASP A 283 -19.92 -6.11 -2.46
C ASP A 283 -18.91 -5.70 -3.56
N LEU A 284 -18.01 -6.62 -3.86
CA LEU A 284 -17.03 -6.54 -4.91
C LEU A 284 -17.47 -7.31 -6.17
N GLY A 285 -17.74 -6.59 -7.25
CA GLY A 285 -17.90 -7.20 -8.59
C GLY A 285 -16.56 -7.42 -9.31
N VAL A 286 -16.30 -8.66 -9.75
CA VAL A 286 -15.15 -9.06 -10.56
C VAL A 286 -15.64 -9.74 -11.84
N VAL A 287 -15.12 -9.32 -13.00
CA VAL A 287 -15.49 -9.92 -14.30
C VAL A 287 -14.41 -10.92 -14.70
N ASN A 288 -14.81 -12.13 -15.09
CA ASN A 288 -13.89 -13.04 -15.77
C ASN A 288 -13.66 -12.52 -17.20
N PRO A 289 -12.46 -12.06 -17.59
CA PRO A 289 -12.25 -11.47 -18.91
C PRO A 289 -12.40 -12.47 -20.07
N LEU A 290 -12.38 -13.78 -19.79
CA LEU A 290 -12.48 -14.84 -20.80
C LEU A 290 -13.92 -15.25 -21.13
N MET A 291 -14.88 -14.83 -20.31
CA MET A 291 -16.30 -15.13 -20.48
C MET A 291 -17.03 -13.79 -20.45
N GLY A 292 -17.89 -13.48 -21.43
CA GLY A 292 -18.44 -12.11 -21.63
C GLY A 292 -19.18 -11.48 -20.43
N LYS A 293 -19.92 -10.39 -20.66
CA LYS A 293 -20.57 -9.58 -19.59
C LYS A 293 -21.43 -10.34 -18.56
N ASN A 294 -21.84 -11.58 -18.84
CA ASN A 294 -22.61 -12.44 -17.93
C ASN A 294 -21.77 -13.23 -16.92
N ALA A 295 -20.43 -13.15 -16.95
CA ALA A 295 -19.52 -13.84 -16.02
C ALA A 295 -19.02 -12.94 -14.88
N ILE A 296 -19.95 -12.23 -14.23
CA ILE A 296 -19.65 -11.38 -13.07
C ILE A 296 -19.66 -12.24 -11.81
N HIS A 297 -18.50 -12.37 -11.18
CA HIS A 297 -18.35 -12.91 -9.83
C HIS A 297 -18.63 -11.77 -8.83
N LYS A 298 -19.79 -11.81 -8.16
CA LYS A 298 -20.12 -10.90 -7.07
C LYS A 298 -19.66 -11.51 -5.74
N LEU A 299 -18.62 -10.94 -5.15
CA LEU A 299 -18.06 -11.31 -3.86
C LEU A 299 -18.50 -10.30 -2.80
N THR A 300 -18.66 -10.71 -1.55
CA THR A 300 -18.79 -9.78 -0.42
C THR A 300 -17.50 -9.81 0.38
N THR A 301 -16.96 -8.63 0.66
CA THR A 301 -15.70 -8.44 1.39
C THR A 301 -15.99 -7.86 2.77
N PHE A 302 -15.32 -8.39 3.79
CA PHE A 302 -15.21 -7.75 5.09
C PHE A 302 -13.77 -7.30 5.30
N TYR A 303 -13.60 -6.03 5.67
CA TYR A 303 -12.33 -5.50 6.17
C TYR A 303 -12.42 -5.15 7.64
N ILE A 304 -11.25 -5.03 8.24
CA ILE A 304 -11.06 -4.44 9.55
C ILE A 304 -9.94 -3.39 9.48
N SER A 305 -10.10 -2.32 10.24
CA SER A 305 -9.08 -1.32 10.50
C SER A 305 -8.98 -1.07 12.00
N ILE A 306 -7.88 -0.45 12.44
CA ILE A 306 -7.65 -0.10 13.84
C ILE A 306 -7.91 1.39 13.97
N ASP A 307 -8.92 1.75 14.75
CA ASP A 307 -9.37 3.14 14.91
C ASP A 307 -8.34 3.98 15.68
N ASP A 308 -7.67 3.35 16.65
CA ASP A 308 -6.67 4.00 17.52
C ASP A 308 -5.32 4.22 16.82
N LEU A 309 -5.31 4.34 15.50
CA LEU A 309 -4.13 4.71 14.73
C LEU A 309 -4.17 6.19 14.36
N PRO A 310 -3.04 6.91 14.48
CA PRO A 310 -2.92 8.27 13.99
C PRO A 310 -3.36 8.40 12.53
N ALA A 311 -3.92 9.56 12.16
CA ALA A 311 -4.42 9.84 10.81
C ALA A 311 -3.39 9.58 9.70
N CYS A 312 -2.10 9.81 9.97
CA CYS A 312 -1.01 9.53 9.04
C CYS A 312 -0.89 8.02 8.73
N HIS A 313 -1.15 7.12 9.68
CA HIS A 313 -1.12 5.67 9.45
C HIS A 313 -2.47 5.13 8.98
N SER A 314 -3.57 5.60 9.57
CA SER A 314 -4.93 5.24 9.19
C SER A 314 -5.35 5.87 7.86
N SER A 315 -4.47 6.57 7.14
CA SER A 315 -4.63 7.00 5.73
C SER A 315 -3.89 6.11 4.71
N SER A 316 -3.10 5.11 5.13
CA SER A 316 -2.43 4.15 4.23
C SER A 316 -3.27 2.89 3.93
N LEU A 317 -3.31 2.39 2.69
CA LEU A 317 -4.04 1.14 2.37
C LEU A 317 -3.46 -0.13 3.03
N SER A 318 -2.24 -0.06 3.57
CA SER A 318 -1.59 -1.15 4.32
C SER A 318 -2.22 -1.38 5.70
N THR A 319 -3.03 -0.44 6.20
CA THR A 319 -3.76 -0.55 7.48
C THR A 319 -5.24 -0.92 7.31
N VAL A 320 -5.64 -1.35 6.11
CA VAL A 320 -6.95 -1.94 5.82
C VAL A 320 -6.76 -3.44 5.58
N TYR A 321 -7.24 -4.27 6.51
CA TYR A 321 -6.97 -5.70 6.53
C TYR A 321 -8.19 -6.51 6.08
N LEU A 322 -8.01 -7.44 5.15
CA LEU A 322 -9.07 -8.37 4.75
C LEU A 322 -9.35 -9.37 5.86
N LEU A 323 -10.63 -9.57 6.17
CA LEU A 323 -11.08 -10.42 7.28
C LEU A 323 -11.90 -11.61 6.79
N LEU A 324 -12.88 -11.39 5.89
CA LEU A 324 -13.73 -12.45 5.36
C LEU A 324 -14.07 -12.17 3.88
N LEU A 325 -14.06 -13.22 3.06
CA LEU A 325 -14.40 -13.15 1.63
C LEU A 325 -15.23 -14.36 1.21
N TYR A 326 -16.40 -14.10 0.62
CA TYR A 326 -17.34 -15.14 0.13
C TYR A 326 -18.12 -14.66 -1.10
N TYR A 327 -18.83 -15.55 -1.79
CA TYR A 327 -19.72 -15.17 -2.89
C TYR A 327 -21.04 -14.61 -2.38
N ARG A 328 -21.51 -13.50 -2.93
CA ARG A 328 -22.71 -12.82 -2.44
C ARG A 328 -23.95 -13.72 -2.32
N LYS A 329 -24.16 -14.59 -3.32
CA LYS A 329 -25.27 -15.57 -3.36
C LYS A 329 -25.26 -16.55 -2.19
N ASP A 330 -24.09 -16.81 -1.59
CA ASP A 330 -23.98 -17.76 -0.48
C ASP A 330 -24.58 -17.19 0.81
N PHE A 331 -24.79 -15.87 0.88
CA PHE A 331 -25.36 -15.20 2.04
C PHE A 331 -26.89 -15.29 2.13
N ASP A 332 -27.56 -15.64 1.04
CA ASP A 332 -29.02 -15.59 0.98
C ASP A 332 -29.66 -16.67 1.89
N ASP A 333 -28.94 -17.77 2.13
CA ASP A 333 -29.33 -18.85 3.06
C ASP A 333 -28.89 -18.55 4.51
N GLU A 334 -29.82 -18.68 5.46
CA GLU A 334 -29.57 -18.34 6.87
C GLU A 334 -28.53 -19.26 7.52
N ASN A 335 -28.53 -20.55 7.18
CA ASN A 335 -27.56 -21.49 7.72
C ASN A 335 -26.15 -21.15 7.24
N ASN A 336 -25.99 -20.80 5.96
CA ASN A 336 -24.74 -20.28 5.42
C ASN A 336 -24.29 -19.01 6.17
N ARG A 337 -25.18 -18.05 6.46
CA ARG A 337 -24.83 -16.84 7.22
C ARG A 337 -24.20 -17.19 8.57
N ARG A 338 -24.81 -18.13 9.31
CA ARG A 338 -24.30 -18.60 10.61
C ARG A 338 -22.92 -19.25 10.48
N ILE A 339 -22.72 -20.09 9.46
CA ILE A 339 -21.44 -20.77 9.21
C ILE A 339 -20.34 -19.79 8.80
N LEU A 340 -20.66 -18.81 7.94
CA LEU A 340 -19.73 -17.78 7.47
C LEU A 340 -19.19 -16.93 8.61
N PHE A 341 -20.05 -16.51 9.53
CA PHE A 341 -19.66 -15.64 10.64
C PHE A 341 -19.17 -16.38 11.89
N ALA A 342 -19.35 -17.69 12.00
CA ALA A 342 -18.93 -18.44 13.18
C ALA A 342 -17.46 -18.20 13.58
N PRO A 343 -16.46 -18.23 12.65
CA PRO A 343 -15.07 -17.97 13.01
C PRO A 343 -14.83 -16.54 13.51
N LEU A 344 -15.44 -15.54 12.86
CA LEU A 344 -15.34 -14.14 13.27
C LEU A 344 -15.97 -13.91 14.65
N SER A 345 -17.15 -14.50 14.88
CA SER A 345 -17.85 -14.44 16.15
C SER A 345 -17.01 -15.01 17.29
N GLN A 346 -16.35 -16.14 17.06
CA GLN A 346 -15.49 -16.79 18.04
C GLN A 346 -14.28 -15.90 18.38
N ASP A 347 -13.58 -15.37 17.37
CA ASP A 347 -12.42 -14.52 17.59
C ASP A 347 -12.79 -13.23 18.32
N LEU A 348 -13.86 -12.53 17.92
CA LEU A 348 -14.30 -11.29 18.57
C LEU A 348 -14.70 -11.53 20.03
N LYS A 349 -15.43 -12.62 20.33
CA LYS A 349 -15.78 -12.97 21.71
C LYS A 349 -14.53 -13.21 22.57
N SER A 350 -13.54 -13.91 22.04
CA SER A 350 -12.28 -14.13 22.77
C SER A 350 -11.50 -12.83 22.96
N LEU A 351 -11.44 -11.97 21.94
CA LEU A 351 -10.75 -10.68 22.02
C LEU A 351 -11.41 -9.70 23.01
N GLU A 352 -12.74 -9.72 23.12
CA GLU A 352 -13.49 -8.87 24.06
C GLU A 352 -13.39 -9.38 25.52
N ASN A 353 -13.40 -10.71 25.73
CA ASN A 353 -13.45 -11.32 27.06
C ASN A 353 -12.07 -11.65 27.64
N ASP A 354 -11.21 -12.26 26.82
CA ASP A 354 -9.90 -12.79 27.22
C ASP A 354 -8.78 -11.80 26.87
N GLY A 355 -8.89 -11.14 25.71
CA GLY A 355 -7.87 -10.26 25.16
C GLY A 355 -6.65 -11.02 24.61
N LEU A 356 -5.57 -10.28 24.37
CA LEU A 356 -4.26 -10.78 23.93
C LEU A 356 -3.17 -10.27 24.86
N ILE A 357 -2.24 -11.14 25.26
CA ILE A 357 -1.02 -10.71 25.97
C ILE A 357 -0.04 -10.26 24.91
N LEU A 358 0.05 -8.95 24.69
CA LEU A 358 0.93 -8.36 23.69
C LEU A 358 2.38 -8.35 24.19
N PRO A 359 3.38 -8.33 23.29
CA PRO A 359 4.78 -8.34 23.70
C PRO A 359 5.13 -7.18 24.64
N GLY A 360 5.75 -7.52 25.78
CA GLY A 360 6.13 -6.56 26.80
C GLY A 360 5.04 -6.18 27.80
N ASP A 361 3.78 -6.58 27.57
CA ASP A 361 2.69 -6.31 28.51
C ASP A 361 2.56 -7.43 29.56
N LYS A 362 2.24 -7.04 30.80
CA LYS A 362 1.92 -7.99 31.90
C LYS A 362 0.44 -8.35 31.97
N THR A 363 -0.41 -7.55 31.35
CA THR A 363 -1.87 -7.67 31.39
C THR A 363 -2.41 -7.77 29.98
N PRO A 364 -3.53 -8.49 29.77
CA PRO A 364 -4.13 -8.58 28.45
C PRO A 364 -4.59 -7.20 27.94
N THR A 365 -4.37 -6.99 26.64
CA THR A 365 -4.99 -5.93 25.86
C THR A 365 -6.24 -6.51 25.17
N TYR A 366 -7.37 -5.85 25.37
CA TYR A 366 -8.67 -6.25 24.84
C TYR A 366 -8.97 -5.55 23.52
N PHE A 367 -9.86 -6.11 22.71
CA PHE A 367 -10.29 -5.48 21.46
C PHE A 367 -11.80 -5.51 21.33
N THR A 368 -12.39 -4.45 20.78
CA THR A 368 -13.84 -4.36 20.57
C THR A 368 -14.16 -3.53 19.33
N ILE A 369 -15.36 -3.73 18.78
CA ILE A 369 -15.80 -3.01 17.59
C ILE A 369 -16.33 -1.63 17.99
N SER A 370 -15.83 -0.57 17.35
CA SER A 370 -16.38 0.79 17.48
C SER A 370 -17.62 0.96 16.61
N THR A 371 -17.47 0.68 15.31
CA THR A 371 -18.43 0.96 14.26
C THR A 371 -18.35 -0.09 13.15
N MET A 372 -19.45 -0.23 12.41
CA MET A 372 -19.57 -1.05 11.22
C MET A 372 -20.00 -0.15 10.06
N CYS A 373 -19.11 0.08 9.12
CA CYS A 373 -19.41 0.83 7.91
C CYS A 373 -19.85 -0.12 6.79
N ALA A 374 -20.97 0.16 6.14
CA ALA A 374 -21.43 -0.63 5.01
C ALA A 374 -22.21 0.27 4.04
N ASP A 375 -22.23 -0.10 2.76
CA ASP A 375 -23.22 0.49 1.85
C ASP A 375 -24.61 -0.01 2.25
N ASN A 376 -25.59 0.90 2.29
CA ASN A 376 -26.98 0.63 2.68
C ASN A 376 -27.64 -0.44 1.79
N LEU A 377 -27.06 -0.73 0.61
CA LEU A 377 -27.49 -1.79 -0.31
C LEU A 377 -26.75 -3.13 -0.13
N ALA A 378 -25.61 -3.16 0.56
CA ALA A 378 -24.82 -4.38 0.77
C ALA A 378 -25.37 -5.26 1.91
N MET A 379 -26.17 -4.67 2.82
CA MET A 379 -26.95 -5.43 3.80
C MET A 379 -28.23 -5.94 3.13
N PRO A 380 -28.49 -7.27 3.10
CA PRO A 380 -29.67 -7.80 2.42
C PRO A 380 -30.95 -7.25 3.04
N SER A 381 -31.77 -6.63 2.21
CA SER A 381 -33.17 -6.39 2.53
C SER A 381 -34.05 -7.32 1.70
N GLY A 382 -34.74 -8.25 2.35
CA GLY A 382 -36.04 -8.67 1.85
C GLY A 382 -36.92 -7.43 1.68
N LYS A 383 -37.89 -7.45 0.76
CA LYS A 383 -38.84 -6.34 0.64
C LYS A 383 -39.85 -6.43 1.78
N SER A 384 -39.49 -5.95 2.97
CA SER A 384 -40.45 -5.66 4.04
C SER A 384 -41.18 -4.36 3.73
N MET A 385 -42.50 -4.36 3.95
CA MET A 385 -43.36 -3.18 3.80
C MET A 385 -42.94 -2.03 4.75
N TYR A 386 -42.18 -2.34 5.82
CA TYR A 386 -41.77 -1.40 6.88
C TYR A 386 -40.24 -1.30 7.06
N GLY A 387 -39.43 -1.85 6.13
CA GLY A 387 -37.97 -1.69 6.12
C GLY A 387 -37.16 -2.52 7.13
N ILE A 388 -37.79 -3.12 8.15
CA ILE A 388 -37.16 -4.10 9.04
C ILE A 388 -37.53 -5.51 8.57
N ASN A 389 -36.51 -6.34 8.30
CA ASN A 389 -36.68 -7.68 7.72
C ASN A 389 -36.46 -8.80 8.74
N GLU A 390 -35.29 -8.82 9.36
CA GLU A 390 -34.84 -9.88 10.26
C GLU A 390 -33.90 -9.31 11.33
N ALA A 391 -33.58 -10.11 12.35
CA ALA A 391 -32.54 -9.77 13.30
C ALA A 391 -31.18 -9.66 12.59
N SER A 392 -30.35 -8.69 13.00
CA SER A 392 -29.05 -8.50 12.37
C SER A 392 -28.16 -9.73 12.54
N THR A 393 -27.50 -10.14 11.45
CA THR A 393 -26.50 -11.21 11.49
C THR A 393 -25.26 -10.85 12.32
N LEU A 394 -25.07 -9.56 12.63
CA LEU A 394 -23.99 -9.07 13.48
C LEU A 394 -24.35 -8.99 14.96
N SER A 395 -25.55 -9.45 15.36
CA SER A 395 -26.00 -9.43 16.76
C SER A 395 -25.13 -10.26 17.71
N PHE A 396 -24.22 -11.09 17.18
CA PHE A 396 -23.23 -11.81 17.98
C PHE A 396 -22.11 -10.91 18.52
N ILE A 397 -21.92 -9.72 17.94
CA ILE A 397 -20.93 -8.73 18.38
C ILE A 397 -21.54 -7.99 19.56
N SER A 398 -20.93 -8.08 20.74
CA SER A 398 -21.55 -7.59 21.98
C SER A 398 -21.63 -6.06 22.08
N SER A 399 -20.79 -5.39 21.31
CA SER A 399 -20.70 -3.93 21.13
C SER A 399 -21.57 -3.40 19.99
N PHE A 400 -22.12 -4.27 19.14
CA PHE A 400 -22.88 -3.86 17.97
C PHE A 400 -24.37 -3.69 18.30
N HIS A 401 -24.92 -2.57 17.85
CA HIS A 401 -26.36 -2.32 17.88
C HIS A 401 -26.80 -1.76 16.52
N PRO A 402 -27.80 -2.35 15.84
CA PRO A 402 -28.15 -2.00 14.46
C PRO A 402 -28.44 -0.52 14.21
N ILE A 403 -28.90 0.21 15.23
CA ILE A 403 -29.29 1.63 15.11
C ILE A 403 -28.11 2.56 15.40
N THR A 404 -27.15 2.14 16.23
CA THR A 404 -26.14 3.03 16.80
C THR A 404 -24.70 2.62 16.47
N SER A 405 -24.51 1.56 15.69
CA SER A 405 -23.19 1.09 15.26
C SER A 405 -22.96 1.25 13.74
N LEU A 406 -23.90 1.87 13.03
CA LEU A 406 -23.82 2.15 11.59
C LEU A 406 -23.71 3.67 11.37
N PRO A 407 -22.49 4.25 11.37
CA PRO A 407 -22.31 5.67 11.15
C PRO A 407 -22.64 6.05 9.69
N PRO A 408 -23.05 7.31 9.42
CA PRO A 408 -23.24 7.80 8.06
C PRO A 408 -21.91 7.87 7.30
N ASP A 409 -21.98 7.85 5.97
CA ASP A 409 -20.79 7.94 5.11
C ASP A 409 -20.81 9.21 4.26
N LEU A 410 -20.00 10.19 4.66
CA LEU A 410 -19.85 11.44 3.91
C LEU A 410 -19.38 11.23 2.47
N MET A 411 -18.68 10.13 2.15
CA MET A 411 -18.30 9.83 0.78
C MET A 411 -19.55 9.63 -0.09
N HIS A 412 -20.42 8.69 0.29
CA HIS A 412 -21.62 8.40 -0.50
C HIS A 412 -22.67 9.50 -0.39
N ASP A 413 -22.91 10.03 0.81
CA ASP A 413 -23.97 11.00 1.06
C ASP A 413 -23.62 12.37 0.48
N VAL A 414 -22.39 12.83 0.74
CA VAL A 414 -21.95 14.18 0.34
C VAL A 414 -21.17 14.15 -0.97
N LEU A 415 -20.02 13.48 -1.03
CA LEU A 415 -19.11 13.57 -2.19
C LEU A 415 -19.70 12.95 -3.46
N GLU A 416 -20.51 11.92 -3.33
CA GLU A 416 -21.21 11.30 -4.46
C GLU A 416 -22.67 11.72 -4.62
N GLY A 417 -23.23 12.38 -3.61
CA GLY A 417 -24.63 12.78 -3.54
C GLY A 417 -24.84 14.29 -3.63
N VAL A 418 -24.88 14.95 -2.48
CA VAL A 418 -25.25 16.36 -2.36
C VAL A 418 -24.32 17.27 -3.16
N MET A 419 -23.00 17.10 -3.01
CA MET A 419 -22.00 17.98 -3.59
C MET A 419 -22.03 18.02 -5.14
N PRO A 420 -21.99 16.88 -5.86
CA PRO A 420 -22.09 16.91 -7.32
C PRO A 420 -23.47 17.38 -7.81
N LYS A 421 -24.54 17.15 -7.03
CA LYS A 421 -25.88 17.64 -7.40
C LYS A 421 -25.99 19.16 -7.26
N LEU A 422 -25.45 19.73 -6.18
CA LEU A 422 -25.39 21.18 -6.00
C LEU A 422 -24.57 21.82 -7.13
N ALA A 423 -23.36 21.31 -7.37
CA ALA A 423 -22.52 21.80 -8.47
C ALA A 423 -23.23 21.74 -9.83
N SER A 424 -23.93 20.64 -10.13
CA SER A 424 -24.63 20.51 -11.43
C SER A 424 -25.80 21.48 -11.57
N CYS A 425 -26.52 21.78 -10.48
CA CYS A 425 -27.59 22.77 -10.48
C CYS A 425 -27.05 24.18 -10.73
N LEU A 426 -25.93 24.56 -10.10
CA LEU A 426 -25.28 25.86 -10.29
C LEU A 426 -24.73 26.01 -11.71
N LEU A 427 -24.06 24.99 -12.24
CA LEU A 427 -23.56 25.04 -13.62
C LEU A 427 -24.71 25.14 -14.64
N HIS A 428 -25.81 24.44 -14.39
CA HIS A 428 -26.99 24.54 -15.25
C HIS A 428 -27.71 25.91 -15.12
N SER A 429 -27.72 26.54 -13.93
CA SER A 429 -28.37 27.86 -13.74
C SER A 429 -27.69 28.94 -14.58
N MET A 430 -26.37 28.82 -14.82
CA MET A 430 -25.61 29.70 -15.72
C MET A 430 -26.09 29.59 -17.17
N MET A 431 -26.49 28.39 -17.62
CA MET A 431 -27.06 28.21 -18.95
C MET A 431 -28.47 28.79 -19.04
N SER A 432 -29.32 28.50 -18.05
CA SER A 432 -30.71 28.98 -18.00
C SER A 432 -30.80 30.51 -17.95
N SER A 433 -29.83 31.17 -17.31
CA SER A 433 -29.70 32.63 -17.25
C SER A 433 -28.95 33.24 -18.45
N ARG A 434 -28.56 32.44 -19.44
CA ARG A 434 -27.79 32.87 -20.63
C ARG A 434 -26.44 33.52 -20.32
N LEU A 435 -25.83 33.22 -19.17
CA LEU A 435 -24.50 33.72 -18.80
C LEU A 435 -23.40 33.00 -19.57
N CYS A 436 -23.53 31.68 -19.75
CA CYS A 436 -22.56 30.85 -20.45
C CYS A 436 -23.27 29.72 -21.21
N THR A 437 -22.69 29.28 -22.32
CA THR A 437 -23.10 28.04 -22.99
C THR A 437 -22.50 26.81 -22.30
N SER A 438 -23.09 25.64 -22.53
CA SER A 438 -22.54 24.34 -22.10
C SER A 438 -21.07 24.17 -22.52
N SER A 439 -20.76 24.59 -23.75
CA SER A 439 -19.42 24.53 -24.33
C SER A 439 -18.43 25.41 -23.57
N GLN A 440 -18.83 26.65 -23.25
CA GLN A 440 -17.99 27.58 -22.47
C GLN A 440 -17.71 27.04 -21.07
N ILE A 441 -18.74 26.50 -20.38
CA ILE A 441 -18.58 25.89 -19.05
C ILE A 441 -17.59 24.71 -19.11
N CYS A 442 -17.79 23.79 -20.07
CA CYS A 442 -16.89 22.65 -20.25
C CYS A 442 -15.47 23.12 -20.55
N GLN A 443 -15.31 24.17 -21.37
CA GLN A 443 -14.00 24.74 -21.67
C GLN A 443 -13.31 25.30 -20.42
N MET A 444 -14.01 26.07 -19.59
CA MET A 444 -13.46 26.65 -18.36
C MET A 444 -12.97 25.56 -17.40
N ILE A 445 -13.81 24.54 -17.16
CA ILE A 445 -13.50 23.45 -16.24
C ILE A 445 -12.37 22.56 -16.80
N ASN A 446 -12.45 22.16 -18.07
CA ASN A 446 -11.49 21.21 -18.65
C ASN A 446 -10.11 21.83 -18.89
N LYS A 447 -10.01 23.15 -19.11
CA LYS A 447 -8.73 23.87 -19.28
C LYS A 447 -8.09 24.29 -17.96
N PHE A 448 -8.80 24.17 -16.83
CA PHE A 448 -8.26 24.53 -15.52
C PHE A 448 -6.98 23.75 -15.18
N THR A 449 -5.97 24.46 -14.67
CA THR A 449 -4.68 23.89 -14.28
C THR A 449 -4.67 23.55 -12.80
N TYR A 450 -4.64 22.26 -12.49
CA TYR A 450 -4.63 21.78 -11.10
C TYR A 450 -3.22 21.82 -10.49
N GLY A 451 -3.16 22.19 -9.20
CA GLY A 451 -1.94 22.11 -8.39
C GLY A 451 -1.43 20.68 -8.24
N ASN A 452 -0.19 20.52 -7.73
CA ASN A 452 0.43 19.19 -7.60
C ASN A 452 -0.39 18.24 -6.72
N ASN A 453 -1.04 18.77 -5.67
CA ASN A 453 -1.83 17.99 -4.72
C ASN A 453 -3.19 17.54 -5.30
N ASP A 454 -3.80 18.38 -6.14
CA ASP A 454 -5.10 18.09 -6.76
C ASP A 454 -4.99 17.30 -8.06
N LYS A 455 -3.83 17.31 -8.72
CA LYS A 455 -3.61 16.69 -10.03
C LYS A 455 -3.97 15.20 -10.06
N ARG A 456 -3.78 14.47 -8.95
CA ARG A 456 -4.13 13.04 -8.85
C ARG A 456 -5.64 12.82 -8.86
N ASN A 457 -6.41 13.77 -8.34
CA ASN A 457 -7.86 13.74 -8.26
C ASN A 457 -8.49 14.69 -9.29
N ARG A 458 -7.79 14.96 -10.40
CA ARG A 458 -8.32 15.83 -11.46
C ARG A 458 -9.71 15.30 -11.89
N PRO A 459 -10.73 16.16 -11.95
CA PRO A 459 -12.07 15.80 -12.41
C PRO A 459 -12.06 15.13 -13.77
N PHE A 460 -12.98 14.17 -13.97
CA PHE A 460 -13.24 13.61 -15.29
C PHE A 460 -13.67 14.73 -16.24
N ALA A 461 -13.14 14.73 -17.47
CA ALA A 461 -13.45 15.78 -18.43
C ALA A 461 -14.96 15.86 -18.70
N LEU A 462 -15.55 17.01 -18.36
CA LEU A 462 -16.97 17.25 -18.51
C LEU A 462 -17.32 17.42 -19.99
N LYS A 463 -18.44 16.83 -20.39
CA LYS A 463 -19.05 16.98 -21.70
C LYS A 463 -20.29 17.85 -21.57
N GLU A 464 -20.70 18.48 -22.67
CA GLU A 464 -21.89 19.36 -22.67
C GLU A 464 -23.14 18.65 -22.16
N LYS A 465 -23.30 17.36 -22.51
CA LYS A 465 -24.39 16.52 -22.00
C LYS A 465 -24.41 16.38 -20.48
N ASP A 466 -23.25 16.38 -19.83
CA ASP A 466 -23.14 16.22 -18.38
C ASP A 466 -23.71 17.46 -17.67
N ILE A 467 -23.58 18.64 -18.29
CA ILE A 467 -24.15 19.89 -17.80
C ILE A 467 -25.66 19.92 -18.06
N SER A 468 -26.10 19.61 -19.29
CA SER A 468 -27.52 19.64 -19.66
C SER A 468 -28.36 18.63 -18.87
N GLU A 469 -27.82 17.44 -18.61
CA GLU A 469 -28.48 16.39 -17.83
C GLU A 469 -28.27 16.54 -16.31
N LYS A 470 -27.59 17.61 -15.85
CA LYS A 470 -27.25 17.87 -14.45
C LYS A 470 -26.55 16.68 -13.76
N ASN A 471 -25.66 15.99 -14.48
CA ASN A 471 -25.02 14.75 -14.05
C ASN A 471 -23.48 14.83 -14.13
N ILE A 472 -22.85 15.16 -13.00
CA ILE A 472 -21.39 15.22 -12.90
C ILE A 472 -20.81 13.81 -12.69
N ARG A 473 -20.07 13.33 -13.70
CA ARG A 473 -19.38 12.04 -13.68
C ARG A 473 -18.05 12.13 -12.91
N GLY A 474 -17.57 11.00 -12.42
CA GLY A 474 -16.30 10.86 -11.72
C GLY A 474 -16.43 10.17 -10.38
N LYS A 475 -15.28 9.85 -9.78
CA LYS A 475 -15.16 9.29 -8.42
C LYS A 475 -15.44 10.35 -7.37
N ALA A 476 -15.73 9.94 -6.13
CA ALA A 476 -15.96 10.84 -5.00
C ALA A 476 -14.90 11.96 -4.86
N MET A 477 -13.61 11.62 -4.86
CA MET A 477 -12.53 12.62 -4.74
C MET A 477 -12.35 13.50 -5.97
N GLU A 478 -12.72 13.02 -7.16
CA GLU A 478 -12.71 13.81 -8.40
C GLU A 478 -13.83 14.86 -8.36
N LYS A 479 -15.02 14.47 -7.86
CA LYS A 479 -16.15 15.39 -7.63
C LYS A 479 -15.83 16.42 -6.55
N TYR A 480 -15.18 16.01 -5.46
CA TYR A 480 -14.71 16.93 -4.43
C TYR A 480 -13.70 17.94 -4.99
N CYS A 481 -12.71 17.45 -5.76
CA CYS A 481 -11.71 18.30 -6.40
C CYS A 481 -12.35 19.32 -7.35
N LEU A 482 -13.36 18.91 -8.12
CA LEU A 482 -14.14 19.85 -8.94
C LEU A 482 -14.80 20.90 -8.06
N PHE A 483 -15.58 20.48 -7.06
CA PHE A 483 -16.35 21.38 -6.21
C PHE A 483 -15.46 22.40 -5.48
N LEU A 484 -14.35 21.94 -4.91
CA LEU A 484 -13.37 22.80 -4.23
C LEU A 484 -12.79 23.87 -5.17
N ASN A 485 -12.58 23.53 -6.43
CA ASN A 485 -11.93 24.43 -7.39
C ASN A 485 -12.91 25.25 -8.25
N LEU A 486 -14.22 25.05 -8.12
CA LEU A 486 -15.23 25.81 -8.88
C LEU A 486 -15.10 27.34 -8.73
N PRO A 487 -14.85 27.92 -7.53
CA PRO A 487 -14.69 29.36 -7.38
C PRO A 487 -13.54 29.92 -8.22
N PHE A 488 -12.43 29.17 -8.32
CA PHE A 488 -11.27 29.55 -9.13
C PHE A 488 -11.54 29.40 -10.63
N MET A 489 -12.28 28.37 -11.03
CA MET A 489 -12.65 28.15 -12.43
C MET A 489 -13.59 29.24 -12.95
N LEU A 490 -14.49 29.73 -12.09
CA LEU A 490 -15.58 30.63 -12.45
C LEU A 490 -15.37 32.05 -11.91
N PHE A 491 -14.16 32.39 -11.47
CA PHE A 491 -13.87 33.61 -10.70
C PHE A 491 -14.37 34.89 -11.39
N ASP A 492 -14.12 35.04 -12.70
CA ASP A 492 -14.48 36.25 -13.46
C ASP A 492 -16.00 36.49 -13.60
N ILE A 493 -16.81 35.49 -13.26
CA ILE A 493 -18.26 35.53 -13.41
C ILE A 493 -18.99 35.18 -12.11
N LEU A 494 -18.28 34.95 -11.00
CA LEU A 494 -18.80 34.40 -9.75
C LEU A 494 -20.03 35.17 -9.25
N ASP A 495 -19.91 36.51 -9.16
CA ASP A 495 -20.96 37.41 -8.65
C ASP A 495 -22.20 37.45 -9.56
N ARG A 496 -22.12 36.92 -10.78
CA ARG A 496 -23.25 36.84 -11.72
C ARG A 496 -23.96 35.49 -11.70
N ILE A 497 -23.35 34.45 -11.10
CA ILE A 497 -23.92 33.09 -11.13
C ILE A 497 -25.18 33.04 -10.25
N PRO A 498 -26.34 32.63 -10.79
CA PRO A 498 -27.55 32.51 -10.00
C PRO A 498 -27.42 31.46 -8.90
N TYR A 499 -27.91 31.81 -7.71
CA TYR A 499 -27.98 30.95 -6.53
C TYR A 499 -26.63 30.53 -5.95
N TRP A 500 -25.57 31.28 -6.26
CA TRP A 500 -24.22 30.96 -5.79
C TRP A 500 -24.07 30.96 -4.26
N PHE A 501 -24.91 31.69 -3.52
CA PHE A 501 -24.98 31.61 -2.06
C PHE A 501 -25.22 30.19 -1.51
N LEU A 502 -25.85 29.30 -2.30
CA LEU A 502 -25.98 27.88 -1.92
C LEU A 502 -24.62 27.16 -1.91
N TYR A 503 -23.71 27.53 -2.81
CA TYR A 503 -22.33 27.04 -2.78
C TYR A 503 -21.62 27.51 -1.52
N GLU A 504 -21.74 28.81 -1.21
CA GLU A 504 -21.11 29.43 -0.04
C GLU A 504 -21.57 28.75 1.25
N LEU A 505 -22.88 28.66 1.43
CA LEU A 505 -23.49 28.03 2.59
C LEU A 505 -23.09 26.55 2.71
N PHE A 506 -23.11 25.80 1.60
CA PHE A 506 -22.69 24.40 1.62
C PHE A 506 -21.19 24.22 1.88
N ARG A 507 -20.36 25.18 1.46
CA ARG A 507 -18.93 25.17 1.71
C ARG A 507 -18.65 25.28 3.21
N GLU A 508 -19.33 26.18 3.91
CA GLU A 508 -19.23 26.30 5.37
C GLU A 508 -19.66 25.01 6.09
N ILE A 509 -20.78 24.42 5.67
CA ILE A 509 -21.23 23.10 6.18
C ILE A 509 -20.14 22.05 5.99
N TRP A 510 -19.54 22.00 4.79
CA TRP A 510 -18.51 21.03 4.47
C TRP A 510 -17.23 21.24 5.27
N ASP A 511 -16.82 22.49 5.52
CA ASP A 511 -15.61 22.80 6.29
C ASP A 511 -15.74 22.32 7.75
N ILE A 512 -16.94 22.41 8.34
CA ILE A 512 -17.20 21.85 9.67
C ILE A 512 -17.25 20.31 9.61
N LEU A 513 -17.96 19.72 8.65
CA LEU A 513 -18.12 18.26 8.54
C LEU A 513 -16.82 17.51 8.23
N TYR A 514 -15.94 18.13 7.44
CA TYR A 514 -14.67 17.56 6.99
C TYR A 514 -13.50 17.94 7.92
N CYS A 515 -13.77 18.63 9.02
CA CYS A 515 -12.78 18.98 10.02
C CYS A 515 -12.28 17.74 10.78
N ASP A 516 -10.98 17.70 11.12
CA ASP A 516 -10.39 16.64 11.94
C ASP A 516 -10.70 16.81 13.44
N PHE A 517 -11.01 18.04 13.88
CA PHE A 517 -11.19 18.43 15.29
C PHE A 517 -12.41 19.36 15.47
N PRO A 518 -13.63 18.96 15.05
CA PRO A 518 -14.82 19.77 15.24
C PRO A 518 -15.07 20.08 16.73
N ARG A 519 -15.48 21.32 17.02
CA ARG A 519 -15.88 21.71 18.38
C ARG A 519 -17.31 21.30 18.68
N LYS A 520 -17.63 21.00 19.95
CA LYS A 520 -19.02 20.64 20.33
C LYS A 520 -19.93 21.86 20.15
N SER A 521 -19.42 23.05 20.47
CA SER A 521 -20.10 24.32 20.23
C SER A 521 -20.47 24.58 18.77
N TRP A 522 -19.72 24.05 17.79
CA TRP A 522 -20.02 24.23 16.37
C TRP A 522 -21.20 23.39 15.88
N LEU A 523 -21.62 22.36 16.62
CA LEU A 523 -22.65 21.44 16.16
C LEU A 523 -24.04 22.10 16.09
N SER A 524 -24.33 23.07 16.96
CA SER A 524 -25.56 23.87 16.86
C SER A 524 -25.55 24.76 15.62
N THR A 525 -24.43 25.45 15.36
CA THR A 525 -24.24 26.24 14.15
C THR A 525 -24.36 25.38 12.89
N LEU A 526 -23.72 24.21 12.87
CA LEU A 526 -23.82 23.26 11.76
C LEU A 526 -25.26 22.83 11.50
N GLN A 527 -26.05 22.59 12.55
CA GLN A 527 -27.46 22.26 12.40
C GLN A 527 -28.24 23.40 11.74
N THR A 528 -28.05 24.64 12.19
CA THR A 528 -28.71 25.82 11.60
C THR A 528 -28.32 26.02 10.14
N LEU A 529 -27.02 25.94 9.81
CA LEU A 529 -26.54 26.08 8.43
C LEU A 529 -27.15 25.00 7.52
N ILE A 530 -27.24 23.76 7.98
CA ILE A 530 -27.84 22.66 7.23
C ILE A 530 -29.34 22.89 7.02
N GLU A 531 -30.07 23.31 8.04
CA GLU A 531 -31.52 23.59 7.93
C GLU A 531 -31.78 24.71 6.91
N GLU A 532 -31.03 25.81 6.99
CA GLU A 532 -31.11 26.92 6.03
C GLU A 532 -30.78 26.44 4.60
N PHE A 533 -29.68 25.72 4.42
CA PHE A 533 -29.25 25.20 3.12
C PHE A 533 -30.33 24.31 2.50
N LEU A 534 -30.88 23.39 3.28
CA LEU A 534 -31.88 22.45 2.78
C LEU A 534 -33.21 23.14 2.44
N GLN A 535 -33.63 24.13 3.22
CA GLN A 535 -34.83 24.93 2.91
C GLN A 535 -34.64 25.70 1.61
N LEU A 536 -33.54 26.45 1.48
CA LEU A 536 -33.23 27.21 0.27
C LEU A 536 -33.09 26.30 -0.96
N PHE A 537 -32.38 25.18 -0.82
CA PHE A 537 -32.21 24.23 -1.91
C PHE A 537 -33.55 23.60 -2.34
N GLN A 538 -34.42 23.24 -1.39
CA GLN A 538 -35.75 22.70 -1.69
C GLN A 538 -36.64 23.74 -2.39
N THR A 539 -36.56 25.01 -2.00
CA THR A 539 -37.33 26.09 -2.64
C THR A 539 -36.85 26.38 -4.06
N ILE A 540 -35.53 26.39 -4.28
CA ILE A 540 -34.94 26.78 -5.57
C ILE A 540 -34.88 25.61 -6.56
N PHE A 541 -34.61 24.40 -6.08
CA PHE A 541 -34.43 23.19 -6.89
C PHE A 541 -35.26 21.99 -6.36
N PRO A 542 -36.59 22.11 -6.24
CA PRO A 542 -37.43 21.08 -5.60
C PRO A 542 -37.30 19.69 -6.24
N GLU A 543 -37.16 19.61 -7.56
CA GLU A 543 -37.02 18.35 -8.31
C GLU A 543 -35.66 17.65 -8.12
N GLN A 544 -34.70 18.33 -7.50
CA GLN A 544 -33.33 17.83 -7.35
C GLN A 544 -33.03 17.33 -5.93
N PHE A 545 -33.98 17.47 -5.00
CA PHE A 545 -33.85 17.00 -3.63
C PHE A 545 -33.93 15.48 -3.57
N THR A 546 -32.90 14.84 -3.02
CA THR A 546 -32.82 13.38 -2.90
C THR A 546 -32.72 12.96 -1.44
N PRO A 547 -32.93 11.67 -1.09
CA PRO A 547 -32.74 11.20 0.28
C PRO A 547 -31.37 11.56 0.89
N LYS A 548 -30.32 11.68 0.06
CA LYS A 548 -28.98 12.10 0.50
C LYS A 548 -28.94 13.52 1.09
N PHE A 549 -29.79 14.42 0.61
CA PHE A 549 -29.95 15.75 1.21
C PHE A 549 -30.60 15.66 2.60
N HIS A 550 -31.60 14.78 2.76
CA HIS A 550 -32.21 14.54 4.08
C HIS A 550 -31.19 14.00 5.10
N PHE A 551 -30.26 13.13 4.67
CA PHE A 551 -29.23 12.60 5.57
C PHE A 551 -28.34 13.67 6.19
N LEU A 552 -28.18 14.83 5.53
CA LEU A 552 -27.44 15.96 6.11
C LEU A 552 -28.02 16.44 7.43
N LEU A 553 -29.35 16.44 7.60
CA LEU A 553 -30.03 16.86 8.85
C LEU A 553 -29.50 16.12 10.09
N HIS A 554 -29.02 14.89 9.90
CA HIS A 554 -28.52 14.06 10.99
C HIS A 554 -27.02 14.24 11.23
N SER A 555 -26.28 14.97 10.38
CA SER A 555 -24.82 15.01 10.39
C SER A 555 -24.24 15.65 11.65
N ALA A 556 -24.85 16.73 12.17
CA ALA A 556 -24.43 17.35 13.43
C ALA A 556 -24.57 16.37 14.61
N ARG A 557 -25.75 15.74 14.74
CA ARG A 557 -26.01 14.70 15.74
C ARG A 557 -25.07 13.49 15.59
N ASN A 558 -24.82 13.06 14.36
CA ASN A 558 -23.94 11.93 14.08
C ASN A 558 -22.48 12.24 14.42
N THR A 559 -22.04 13.49 14.20
CA THR A 559 -20.71 13.96 14.63
C THR A 559 -20.57 13.92 16.16
N ALA A 560 -21.60 14.33 16.90
CA ALA A 560 -21.63 14.20 18.36
C ALA A 560 -21.53 12.74 18.82
N LYS A 561 -22.27 11.85 18.14
CA LYS A 561 -22.37 10.43 18.48
C LYS A 561 -21.11 9.63 18.20
N TYR A 562 -20.56 9.77 16.99
CA TYR A 562 -19.50 8.91 16.45
C TYR A 562 -18.12 9.56 16.45
N GLY A 563 -18.04 10.87 16.65
CA GLY A 563 -16.82 11.65 16.44
C GLY A 563 -16.77 12.24 15.02
N PRO A 564 -15.58 12.73 14.58
CA PRO A 564 -15.45 13.34 13.26
C PRO A 564 -15.82 12.36 12.15
N LEU A 565 -16.88 12.68 11.38
CA LEU A 565 -17.42 11.77 10.36
C LEU A 565 -16.44 11.52 9.21
N LYS A 566 -15.46 12.40 9.00
CA LYS A 566 -14.34 12.18 8.08
C LYS A 566 -13.59 10.86 8.36
N ARG A 567 -13.47 10.45 9.62
CA ARG A 567 -12.82 9.17 10.01
C ARG A 567 -13.66 7.94 9.65
N GLN A 568 -14.96 8.12 9.42
CA GLN A 568 -15.91 7.06 9.09
C GLN A 568 -16.11 6.88 7.58
N MET A 569 -15.40 7.66 6.75
CA MET A 569 -15.57 7.63 5.29
C MET A 569 -15.00 6.36 4.65
N ASN A 570 -15.72 5.85 3.65
CA ASN A 570 -15.38 4.56 3.03
C ASN A 570 -14.37 4.59 1.88
N LEU A 571 -13.80 5.77 1.58
CA LEU A 571 -12.83 6.00 0.48
C LEU A 571 -11.70 4.97 0.42
N ARG A 572 -11.18 4.57 1.58
CA ARG A 572 -10.03 3.68 1.72
C ARG A 572 -10.38 2.23 1.40
N TYR A 573 -11.59 1.81 1.78
CA TYR A 573 -12.08 0.46 1.53
C TYR A 573 -12.39 0.26 0.04
N GLU A 574 -12.97 1.28 -0.62
CA GLU A 574 -13.18 1.28 -2.07
C GLU A 574 -11.83 1.29 -2.82
N ALA A 575 -10.85 2.05 -2.34
CA ALA A 575 -9.49 2.00 -2.89
C ALA A 575 -8.82 0.62 -2.68
N LYS A 576 -9.08 -0.08 -1.56
CA LYS A 576 -8.62 -1.46 -1.33
C LYS A 576 -9.30 -2.44 -2.28
N HIS A 577 -10.57 -2.25 -2.64
CA HIS A 577 -11.26 -3.09 -3.64
C HIS A 577 -10.52 -3.13 -4.97
N HIS A 578 -9.93 -2.01 -5.39
CA HIS A 578 -9.15 -1.96 -6.62
C HIS A 578 -7.97 -2.94 -6.61
N LEU A 579 -7.30 -3.13 -5.47
CA LEU A 579 -6.26 -4.15 -5.32
C LEU A 579 -6.83 -5.55 -5.55
N LEU A 580 -7.97 -5.89 -4.93
CA LEU A 580 -8.59 -7.21 -5.09
C LEU A 580 -9.00 -7.46 -6.55
N LYS A 581 -9.57 -6.46 -7.23
CA LYS A 581 -9.89 -6.51 -8.68
C LYS A 581 -8.63 -6.76 -9.51
N GLN A 582 -7.54 -6.06 -9.21
CA GLN A 582 -6.26 -6.25 -9.91
C GLN A 582 -5.69 -7.65 -9.72
N ILE A 583 -5.74 -8.19 -8.50
CA ILE A 583 -5.30 -9.55 -8.21
C ILE A 583 -6.09 -10.55 -9.05
N ALA A 584 -7.42 -10.44 -9.04
CA ALA A 584 -8.28 -11.33 -9.80
C ALA A 584 -8.00 -11.27 -11.31
N ASN A 585 -8.00 -10.07 -11.87
CA ASN A 585 -7.82 -9.84 -13.31
C ASN A 585 -6.43 -10.21 -13.82
N ARG A 586 -5.39 -10.12 -12.98
CA ARG A 586 -4.02 -10.49 -13.35
C ARG A 586 -3.73 -11.97 -13.14
N CYS A 587 -4.29 -12.57 -12.09
CA CYS A 587 -4.11 -14.00 -11.83
C CYS A 587 -4.88 -14.86 -12.83
N ASN A 588 -6.02 -14.38 -13.34
CA ASN A 588 -6.90 -15.11 -14.26
C ASN A 588 -7.24 -16.54 -13.79
N ASN A 589 -7.31 -16.75 -12.47
CA ASN A 589 -7.70 -18.02 -11.86
C ASN A 589 -9.00 -17.84 -11.09
N PHE A 590 -10.10 -18.31 -11.69
CA PHE A 590 -11.45 -18.18 -11.18
C PHE A 590 -12.01 -19.49 -10.58
N ILE A 591 -11.21 -20.57 -10.51
CA ILE A 591 -11.64 -21.88 -9.96
C ILE A 591 -12.07 -21.71 -8.49
N ASN A 592 -11.22 -21.05 -7.71
CA ASN A 592 -11.50 -20.67 -6.35
C ASN A 592 -11.02 -19.24 -6.13
N LEU A 593 -11.83 -18.31 -6.64
CA LEU A 593 -11.54 -16.89 -6.62
C LEU A 593 -11.38 -16.34 -5.19
N PRO A 594 -12.26 -16.67 -4.21
CA PRO A 594 -12.08 -16.25 -2.82
C PRO A 594 -10.72 -16.67 -2.24
N TYR A 595 -10.29 -17.92 -2.46
CA TYR A 595 -8.98 -18.38 -1.98
C TYR A 595 -7.84 -17.60 -2.62
N THR A 596 -7.89 -17.45 -3.94
CA THR A 596 -6.84 -16.80 -4.72
C THR A 596 -6.63 -15.36 -4.25
N ILE A 597 -7.72 -14.62 -4.06
CA ILE A 597 -7.69 -13.24 -3.57
C ILE A 597 -7.18 -13.21 -2.12
N SER A 598 -7.80 -13.96 -1.21
CA SER A 598 -7.43 -13.93 0.21
C SER A 598 -5.96 -14.29 0.44
N LYS A 599 -5.45 -15.29 -0.26
CA LYS A 599 -4.04 -15.69 -0.19
C LYS A 599 -3.10 -14.57 -0.66
N ARG A 600 -3.35 -13.99 -1.84
CA ARG A 600 -2.52 -12.94 -2.43
C ARG A 600 -2.55 -11.65 -1.60
N VAL A 601 -3.71 -11.28 -1.06
CA VAL A 601 -3.83 -10.15 -0.13
C VAL A 601 -3.02 -10.38 1.13
N GLN A 602 -3.06 -11.58 1.73
CA GLN A 602 -2.25 -11.89 2.91
C GLN A 602 -0.74 -11.92 2.61
N LEU A 603 -0.31 -12.43 1.45
CA LEU A 603 1.10 -12.38 1.05
C LEU A 603 1.58 -10.93 0.84
N ARG A 604 0.74 -10.08 0.25
CA ARG A 604 1.02 -8.66 0.12
C ARG A 604 1.08 -7.96 1.48
N GLN A 605 0.18 -8.30 2.40
CA GLN A 605 0.21 -7.78 3.76
C GLN A 605 1.51 -8.17 4.47
N CYS A 606 1.96 -9.43 4.32
CA CYS A 606 3.25 -9.86 4.85
C CYS A 606 4.36 -8.98 4.32
N TYR A 607 4.45 -8.79 3.00
CA TYR A 607 5.43 -7.91 2.37
C TYR A 607 5.43 -6.48 2.95
N GLU A 608 4.24 -5.90 3.13
CA GLU A 608 4.07 -4.55 3.70
C GLU A 608 4.51 -4.49 5.17
N LEU A 609 4.50 -5.61 5.90
CA LEU A 609 4.90 -5.74 7.31
C LEU A 609 6.33 -6.32 7.52
N ILE A 610 7.07 -6.65 6.46
CA ILE A 610 8.41 -7.25 6.61
C ILE A 610 9.36 -6.31 7.32
N ASP A 611 9.28 -5.01 7.03
CA ASP A 611 10.16 -4.02 7.64
C ASP A 611 9.86 -3.89 9.15
N GLU A 612 10.91 -3.75 9.95
CA GLU A 612 10.76 -3.46 11.39
C GLU A 612 10.29 -2.03 11.63
N ASN A 613 10.52 -1.15 10.65
CA ASN A 613 10.07 0.24 10.65
C ASN A 613 8.93 0.47 9.65
N ALA A 614 8.09 -0.54 9.40
CA ALA A 614 7.00 -0.47 8.42
C ALA A 614 5.98 0.63 8.75
N PHE A 615 5.85 0.99 10.03
CA PHE A 615 4.98 2.04 10.53
C PHE A 615 5.75 3.24 11.05
N ARG A 616 7.08 3.26 10.95
CA ARG A 616 7.84 4.48 11.23
C ARG A 616 7.51 5.52 10.16
N LEU A 617 7.22 6.75 10.59
CA LEU A 617 7.09 7.91 9.72
C LEU A 617 8.46 8.20 9.08
N ASN A 618 8.71 7.54 7.95
CA ASN A 618 9.92 7.76 7.19
C ASN A 618 9.71 9.00 6.33
N ASN A 619 10.48 10.05 6.61
CA ASN A 619 10.54 11.20 5.73
C ASN A 619 11.25 10.77 4.44
N VAL A 620 10.47 10.40 3.43
CA VAL A 620 11.01 10.00 2.12
C VAL A 620 11.24 11.25 1.31
N SER A 621 12.42 11.41 0.73
CA SER A 621 12.74 12.57 -0.09
C SER A 621 13.15 12.18 -1.50
N GLY A 622 13.12 13.17 -2.39
CA GLY A 622 13.71 13.03 -3.71
C GLY A 622 15.23 12.91 -3.66
N LYS A 623 15.88 12.81 -4.83
CA LYS A 623 17.34 12.78 -4.93
C LYS A 623 17.97 13.95 -4.17
N ILE A 624 18.79 13.61 -3.18
CA ILE A 624 19.54 14.57 -2.37
C ILE A 624 20.65 15.19 -3.22
N ARG A 625 20.78 16.52 -3.11
CA ARG A 625 21.89 17.30 -3.67
C ARG A 625 22.51 18.11 -2.56
N THR A 626 23.82 18.14 -2.47
CA THR A 626 24.54 18.90 -1.45
C THR A 626 25.06 20.22 -2.01
N ARG A 627 25.01 21.28 -1.20
CA ARG A 627 25.62 22.59 -1.51
C ARG A 627 26.19 23.21 -0.25
N ARG A 628 27.26 24.00 -0.39
CA ARG A 628 27.81 24.80 0.72
C ARG A 628 26.98 26.06 0.93
N THR A 629 26.72 26.40 2.19
CA THR A 629 25.94 27.60 2.57
C THR A 629 26.49 28.92 2.03
N ILE A 630 27.81 29.02 1.88
CA ILE A 630 28.46 30.21 1.34
C ILE A 630 28.01 30.57 -0.09
N THR A 631 27.50 29.58 -0.84
CA THR A 631 26.98 29.79 -2.21
C THR A 631 25.55 30.32 -2.25
N PHE A 632 24.88 30.43 -1.10
CA PHE A 632 23.50 30.90 -1.03
C PHE A 632 23.41 32.42 -1.16
N HIS A 633 22.27 32.90 -1.65
CA HIS A 633 21.97 34.32 -1.60
C HIS A 633 21.91 34.81 -0.15
N LYS A 634 22.37 36.04 0.11
CA LYS A 634 22.54 36.59 1.47
C LYS A 634 21.26 36.54 2.31
N SER A 635 20.09 36.71 1.68
CA SER A 635 18.79 36.58 2.37
C SER A 635 18.52 35.17 2.92
N ILE A 636 18.93 34.13 2.20
CA ILE A 636 18.80 32.74 2.67
C ILE A 636 19.81 32.46 3.78
N GLN A 637 21.03 33.00 3.66
CA GLN A 637 22.05 32.87 4.70
C GLN A 637 21.55 33.48 6.02
N ASN A 638 21.01 34.70 5.97
CA ASN A 638 20.46 35.39 7.14
C ASN A 638 19.29 34.60 7.78
N ALA A 639 18.35 34.11 6.97
CA ALA A 639 17.22 33.33 7.48
C ALA A 639 17.65 32.00 8.14
N LEU A 640 18.75 31.39 7.68
CA LEU A 640 19.29 30.18 8.28
C LEU A 640 20.02 30.44 9.60
N THR A 641 20.67 31.59 9.76
CA THR A 641 21.36 31.98 11.00
C THR A 641 20.41 32.39 12.12
N ASP A 642 19.23 32.92 11.80
CA ASP A 642 18.25 33.36 12.82
C ASP A 642 17.52 32.17 13.48
N ASP A 643 17.28 31.08 12.74
CA ASP A 643 16.43 29.95 13.16
C ASP A 643 17.20 28.73 13.73
N SER A 644 18.53 28.65 13.56
CA SER A 644 19.31 27.47 13.93
C SER A 644 20.78 27.78 14.22
N PRO A 645 21.41 27.16 15.24
CA PRO A 645 22.85 27.22 15.42
C PRO A 645 23.53 26.39 14.33
N PHE A 646 23.86 27.03 13.21
CA PHE A 646 24.55 26.43 12.08
C PHE A 646 25.87 27.16 11.80
N ILE A 647 26.93 26.42 11.44
CA ILE A 647 28.25 26.99 11.17
C ILE A 647 28.33 27.41 9.70
N TYR A 648 28.57 28.70 9.46
CA TYR A 648 28.75 29.26 8.13
C TYR A 648 29.84 28.47 7.36
N GLY A 649 29.45 27.84 6.26
CA GLY A 649 30.33 26.96 5.48
C GLY A 649 29.88 25.51 5.36
N ASP A 650 29.00 24.99 6.23
CA ASP A 650 28.66 23.55 6.14
C ASP A 650 27.83 23.20 4.90
N ILE A 651 27.83 21.90 4.63
CA ILE A 651 27.11 21.27 3.54
C ILE A 651 25.64 21.09 3.94
N VAL A 652 24.74 21.65 3.15
CA VAL A 652 23.29 21.49 3.29
C VAL A 652 22.75 20.60 2.19
N GLU A 653 21.84 19.71 2.56
CA GLU A 653 21.14 18.81 1.65
C GLU A 653 19.88 19.46 1.10
N PHE A 654 19.68 19.35 -0.22
CA PHE A 654 18.53 19.87 -0.96
C PHE A 654 17.78 18.75 -1.64
N VAL A 655 16.47 18.90 -1.67
CA VAL A 655 15.59 18.00 -2.41
C VAL A 655 14.54 18.80 -3.18
N LYS A 656 14.04 18.23 -4.28
CA LYS A 656 12.93 18.83 -5.03
C LYS A 656 11.58 18.62 -4.36
N TRP A 657 11.49 17.60 -3.52
CA TRP A 657 10.30 17.23 -2.77
C TRP A 657 10.68 16.38 -1.55
N VAL A 658 9.86 16.45 -0.51
CA VAL A 658 9.91 15.62 0.69
C VAL A 658 8.50 15.16 1.03
N LEU A 659 8.38 13.95 1.55
CA LEU A 659 7.16 13.41 2.14
C LEU A 659 7.33 13.48 3.66
N ILE A 660 6.51 14.28 4.34
CA ILE A 660 6.49 14.40 5.81
C ILE A 660 5.08 14.04 6.23
N ASP A 661 4.93 13.07 7.15
CA ASP A 661 3.63 12.60 7.64
C ASP A 661 2.62 12.23 6.53
N ASN A 662 3.13 11.59 5.47
CA ASN A 662 2.39 11.25 4.25
C ASN A 662 1.86 12.44 3.42
N VAL A 663 2.25 13.67 3.77
CA VAL A 663 2.03 14.86 2.97
C VAL A 663 3.26 15.14 2.12
N LYS A 664 3.07 15.22 0.80
CA LYS A 664 4.15 15.49 -0.13
C LYS A 664 4.29 16.98 -0.36
N TYR A 665 5.39 17.54 0.08
CA TYR A 665 5.77 18.93 -0.17
C TYR A 665 6.75 19.00 -1.33
N LYS A 666 6.53 19.89 -2.29
CA LYS A 666 7.38 20.08 -3.46
C LYS A 666 7.68 21.55 -3.66
N ILE A 667 8.87 21.82 -4.21
CA ILE A 667 9.23 23.18 -4.64
C ILE A 667 8.15 23.71 -5.60
N GLY A 668 7.64 24.90 -5.28
CA GLY A 668 6.57 25.58 -6.00
C GLY A 668 5.17 25.40 -5.41
N ASP A 669 4.99 24.52 -4.43
CA ASP A 669 3.71 24.40 -3.73
C ASP A 669 3.43 25.64 -2.86
N PHE A 670 2.15 25.95 -2.70
CA PHE A 670 1.65 27.03 -1.86
C PHE A 670 0.94 26.46 -0.63
N PHE A 671 1.06 27.14 0.51
CA PHE A 671 0.33 26.82 1.73
C PHE A 671 0.11 28.07 2.59
N VAL A 672 -0.80 27.97 3.55
CA VAL A 672 -1.03 29.02 4.57
C VAL A 672 -0.04 28.78 5.70
N ALA A 673 0.86 29.75 5.95
CA ALA A 673 1.85 29.66 7.02
C ALA A 673 1.33 30.21 8.35
N HIS A 674 0.45 31.23 8.30
CA HIS A 674 -0.11 31.87 9.48
C HIS A 674 -1.44 32.56 9.16
N LEU A 675 -2.18 32.97 10.19
CA LEU A 675 -3.34 33.85 10.07
C LEU A 675 -2.97 35.19 10.72
N LEU A 676 -3.10 36.29 9.97
CA LEU A 676 -2.69 37.63 10.36
C LEU A 676 -3.88 38.41 10.93
N GLY A 677 -3.66 39.07 12.08
CA GLY A 677 -4.64 39.99 12.68
C GLY A 677 -5.88 39.31 13.29
N GLY A 678 -6.83 40.14 13.76
CA GLY A 678 -8.09 39.65 14.35
C GLY A 678 -9.10 39.11 13.34
N GLU A 679 -8.93 39.43 12.04
CA GLU A 679 -9.77 38.94 10.94
C GLU A 679 -9.27 37.60 10.35
N GLU A 680 -8.24 36.99 10.97
CA GLU A 680 -7.69 35.70 10.56
C GLU A 680 -7.28 35.62 9.07
N ILE A 681 -6.68 36.69 8.53
CA ILE A 681 -6.29 36.77 7.12
C ILE A 681 -5.11 35.81 6.85
N PRO A 682 -5.21 34.83 5.95
CA PRO A 682 -4.13 33.89 5.73
C PRO A 682 -2.89 34.53 5.09
N LEU A 683 -1.72 34.26 5.68
CA LEU A 683 -0.41 34.50 5.08
C LEU A 683 -0.06 33.32 4.19
N PHE A 684 -0.16 33.52 2.88
CA PHE A 684 0.23 32.52 1.90
C PHE A 684 1.73 32.55 1.65
N VAL A 685 2.32 31.36 1.53
CA VAL A 685 3.73 31.21 1.23
C VAL A 685 3.94 30.16 0.14
N LYS A 686 4.98 30.36 -0.67
CA LYS A 686 5.39 29.42 -1.73
C LYS A 686 6.74 28.80 -1.41
N ILE A 687 6.84 27.47 -1.48
CA ILE A 687 8.11 26.77 -1.29
C ILE A 687 9.09 27.12 -2.43
N LYS A 688 10.22 27.73 -2.08
CA LYS A 688 11.34 27.98 -3.00
C LYS A 688 12.41 26.91 -2.88
N PHE A 689 12.73 26.49 -1.65
CA PHE A 689 13.69 25.43 -1.39
C PHE A 689 13.23 24.53 -0.25
N ILE A 690 13.63 23.26 -0.34
CA ILE A 690 13.45 22.26 0.71
C ILE A 690 14.84 21.79 1.07
N ILE A 691 15.20 21.97 2.34
CA ILE A 691 16.53 21.67 2.85
C ILE A 691 16.45 20.74 4.04
N HIS A 692 17.49 19.94 4.23
CA HIS A 692 17.65 19.09 5.40
C HIS A 692 18.90 19.53 6.15
N ILE A 693 18.70 19.99 7.39
CA ILE A 693 19.74 20.53 8.28
C ILE A 693 19.45 20.01 9.70
N VAL A 694 20.49 19.57 10.41
CA VAL A 694 20.39 19.07 11.79
C VAL A 694 19.28 18.01 11.98
N LYS A 695 19.20 17.04 11.05
CA LYS A 695 18.19 15.96 11.05
C LYS A 695 16.73 16.45 10.97
N GLN A 696 16.50 17.68 10.52
CA GLN A 696 15.16 18.27 10.33
C GLN A 696 14.99 18.82 8.93
N TRP A 697 13.77 18.69 8.39
CA TRP A 697 13.39 19.33 7.13
C TRP A 697 12.96 20.77 7.38
N ARG A 698 13.46 21.70 6.57
CA ARG A 698 13.11 23.13 6.60
C ARG A 698 12.65 23.57 5.21
N PHE A 699 11.68 24.47 5.19
CA PHE A 699 11.13 25.06 3.97
C PHE A 699 11.56 26.52 3.89
N ILE A 700 12.33 26.87 2.87
CA ILE A 700 12.57 28.27 2.54
C ILE A 700 11.45 28.71 1.61
N VAL A 701 10.70 29.72 2.03
CA VAL A 701 9.48 30.16 1.37
C VAL A 701 9.56 31.60 0.91
N GLN A 702 8.78 31.93 -0.11
CA GLN A 702 8.45 33.30 -0.47
C GLN A 702 7.07 33.62 0.10
N CYS A 703 6.97 34.66 0.93
CA CYS A 703 5.69 35.18 1.42
C CYS A 703 4.99 36.01 0.34
N TYR A 704 3.66 35.95 0.33
CA TYR A 704 2.79 36.73 -0.54
C TYR A 704 1.86 37.59 0.30
N ASP A 705 1.70 38.85 -0.10
CA ASP A 705 0.73 39.75 0.50
C ASP A 705 -0.67 39.41 0.01
N THR A 706 -1.62 39.34 0.95
CA THR A 706 -3.01 39.03 0.65
C THR A 706 -3.74 40.33 0.25
N ILE A 707 -4.01 40.50 -1.06
CA ILE A 707 -4.63 41.71 -1.62
C ILE A 707 -6.14 41.73 -1.37
N THR A 708 -6.81 40.61 -1.65
CA THR A 708 -8.23 40.40 -1.37
C THR A 708 -8.43 38.96 -0.93
N PHE A 709 -9.19 38.76 0.15
CA PHE A 709 -9.53 37.43 0.65
C PHE A 709 -11.04 37.36 0.87
N ARG A 710 -11.68 36.41 0.19
CA ARG A 710 -13.03 35.97 0.54
C ARG A 710 -12.90 34.64 1.27
N GLN A 711 -13.17 34.65 2.56
CA GLN A 711 -12.93 33.53 3.49
C GLN A 711 -13.53 32.21 2.98
N ILE A 712 -14.72 32.27 2.39
CA ILE A 712 -15.46 31.10 1.90
C ILE A 712 -14.78 30.43 0.70
N TYR A 713 -14.03 31.17 -0.13
CA TYR A 713 -13.47 30.63 -1.36
C TYR A 713 -11.98 30.31 -1.28
N GLY A 714 -11.26 30.92 -0.33
CA GLY A 714 -9.80 30.88 -0.34
C GLY A 714 -9.18 31.49 -1.61
N VAL A 715 -9.92 32.35 -2.33
CA VAL A 715 -9.49 32.94 -3.61
C VAL A 715 -8.79 34.27 -3.38
N MET A 716 -7.65 34.45 -4.07
CA MET A 716 -6.87 35.68 -4.07
C MET A 716 -6.77 36.25 -5.50
N LYS A 717 -6.68 37.58 -5.59
CA LYS A 717 -6.24 38.30 -6.78
C LYS A 717 -4.80 38.76 -6.58
#